data_AF-A0A0R2AV21-F1
#
_entry.id   AF-A0A0R2AV21-F1
#
_cell.length_a   1.000
_cell.length_b   1.000
_cell.length_c   1.000
_cell.angle_alpha   90.00
_cell.angle_beta   90.00
_cell.angle_gamma   90.00
#
_symmetry.space_group_name_H-M   'P 1'
#
loop_
_entity.id
_entity.type
_entity.pdbx_description
1 polymer ?
#
loop_
_entity_poly.entity_id
_entity_poly.type
_entity_poly.pdbx_seq_one_letter_code
_entity_poly.pdbx_strand_id
1 'polypeptide(L)'
;MFNKLIGTGIAALVLLGATPLLSAAATTTSQSADSAFNASERSTLTSLNTQSTQNIDSKTVSFLSLATSKATDQNTSISSDKNSDLLKPVPNLVAPQSATSVSTWADFTKALTDKTTTAITVTAPLKATSSPTVNKDIPVDFGGNTLDMQSQSINIAAGFTLAISNVNFTGTTKGALASGAGTLQLTGNITTSQTNAAPIALLGISSVVIDAANLQYASTGTAPAIIAPSLKITGDSVVNATAASFYKSGAKSGETILIDKQSSVITTGTTTGKVWDIGVTTNFTITDYASLTASSSATGDNVPISIVGANSTLNVTGSAHLSVESQFTSALIMLGDKASFNVDNHSEIDLTSNGDVVSSQATLWFKQKGNMTFNVTNHSAIKIVKTKDSGKTADAPAIRMFGANNKINVTGGSDFDVTREAGTQVGTPGGIAGASQAIQFTADSNGSSGNAFTVTDPDSSVSISSVSGPAIDASGVDIGITAGAGTYFVARGNTASANSGIFIGANLQFSMDSVKYFDFRNNRTGGGQVFSAGSGSSFTSKNSDLAVWKNGSNLDGNPTYQWANVNFALSGQDFATLSSTSDANMQSHFGAVTQYSRLSANNQAAIIDDLRVPTNADKYVYAHASVPEGKGEARDAYDNEVLATIALNDPSGKQVAKLSGVSDGDPMSVYGDASRKGMIKIPAPNATFLPALDTLKVLSATLGQHDTPASDLPTSTPQVYDVTPPDPTTVQGGKTTIAPTTKTVSGTGEAGAEVQVYLNGTDTGLTTTVAADGTYSVNLPNGLVKGDVVQLRLKDHAGPAGNTNPPATNDSIGNIEPAADMAYHDANFAAATTLTVAGSLSLVTVPDTFDFGQHEITTQTQTYYPTVKGSLEIEDTRGDGKSPWQLTLREADPLHSGTHDLSGLLTYTNKTGKIALSGNAAVVESGQFSTDGSLTISDSWNDKTGLSIEVPASQQLLGEYDGTLEWSLQDVPANQ
;
A
#
# COMPACT_ATOMS: atom_id res chain seq x y z
N MET A 1 -33.13 -39.38 -26.01
CA MET A 1 -34.11 -40.33 -26.61
C MET A 1 -35.33 -39.53 -27.05
N PHE A 2 -35.92 -39.86 -28.21
CA PHE A 2 -37.14 -39.28 -28.83
C PHE A 2 -37.11 -37.74 -29.09
N ASN A 3 -37.17 -37.26 -30.35
CA ASN A 3 -38.34 -37.19 -31.27
C ASN A 3 -39.47 -36.29 -30.72
N LYS A 4 -40.23 -35.47 -31.47
CA LYS A 4 -40.38 -35.13 -32.91
C LYS A 4 -41.38 -33.93 -33.02
N LEU A 5 -41.61 -33.16 -34.09
CA LEU A 5 -41.01 -32.92 -35.44
C LEU A 5 -41.71 -31.63 -36.00
N ILE A 6 -41.22 -31.07 -37.13
CA ILE A 6 -41.91 -30.09 -38.01
C ILE A 6 -41.96 -28.64 -37.46
N GLY A 7 -41.68 -27.56 -38.20
CA GLY A 7 -41.31 -27.41 -39.63
C GLY A 7 -42.27 -26.48 -40.38
N THR A 8 -41.76 -25.79 -41.42
CA THR A 8 -42.45 -24.76 -42.26
C THR A 8 -42.76 -23.43 -41.54
N GLY A 9 -42.65 -22.26 -42.18
CA GLY A 9 -42.00 -21.99 -43.48
C GLY A 9 -42.19 -20.55 -44.00
N ILE A 10 -41.13 -20.04 -44.65
CA ILE A 10 -41.10 -19.10 -45.78
C ILE A 10 -41.53 -17.63 -45.56
N ALA A 11 -40.63 -16.76 -46.01
CA ALA A 11 -40.62 -15.30 -46.08
C ALA A 11 -41.77 -14.61 -46.85
N ALA A 12 -41.97 -13.31 -46.61
CA ALA A 12 -41.58 -12.25 -47.58
C ALA A 12 -42.03 -10.80 -47.19
N LEU A 13 -41.05 -9.89 -47.11
CA LEU A 13 -40.99 -8.56 -47.78
C LEU A 13 -42.00 -7.41 -47.51
N VAL A 14 -41.46 -6.17 -47.52
CA VAL A 14 -42.06 -4.84 -47.88
C VAL A 14 -42.49 -3.84 -46.76
N LEU A 15 -41.59 -2.86 -46.54
CA LEU A 15 -41.73 -1.38 -46.37
C LEU A 15 -42.63 -0.68 -45.31
N LEU A 16 -41.96 0.25 -44.61
CA LEU A 16 -42.31 1.66 -44.28
C LEU A 16 -43.51 2.00 -43.36
N GLY A 17 -43.21 2.78 -42.31
CA GLY A 17 -44.18 3.58 -41.55
C GLY A 17 -43.61 4.03 -40.21
N ALA A 18 -43.55 5.34 -39.93
CA ALA A 18 -42.93 5.88 -38.72
C ALA A 18 -43.95 6.55 -37.77
N THR A 19 -43.85 6.23 -36.47
CA THR A 19 -44.28 7.05 -35.29
C THR A 19 -45.79 7.34 -35.09
N PRO A 20 -46.27 7.74 -33.88
CA PRO A 20 -45.93 7.27 -32.52
C PRO A 20 -47.15 7.19 -31.54
N LEU A 21 -46.85 6.99 -30.23
CA LEU A 21 -47.62 7.34 -29.00
C LEU A 21 -48.70 6.39 -28.37
N LEU A 22 -48.37 5.96 -27.13
CA LEU A 22 -49.15 5.77 -25.88
C LEU A 22 -50.48 4.97 -25.78
N SER A 23 -50.44 3.89 -24.98
CA SER A 23 -51.12 3.72 -23.65
C SER A 23 -50.85 2.30 -23.09
N ALA A 24 -50.27 2.11 -21.89
CA ALA A 24 -50.97 1.89 -20.60
C ALA A 24 -51.92 0.66 -20.58
N ALA A 25 -51.92 -0.27 -19.60
CA ALA A 25 -51.27 -0.29 -18.28
C ALA A 25 -51.12 -1.73 -17.68
N ALA A 26 -50.12 -1.89 -16.78
CA ALA A 26 -50.10 -2.66 -15.51
C ALA A 26 -50.43 -4.19 -15.52
N THR A 27 -49.99 -5.03 -14.57
CA THR A 27 -49.78 -4.85 -13.10
C THR A 27 -48.76 -5.85 -12.48
N THR A 28 -47.99 -5.38 -11.47
CA THR A 28 -47.58 -6.07 -10.19
C THR A 28 -46.77 -7.40 -10.22
N THR A 29 -45.85 -7.76 -9.31
CA THR A 29 -45.16 -7.22 -8.08
C THR A 29 -43.99 -8.21 -7.78
N SER A 30 -42.93 -7.97 -7.00
CA SER A 30 -42.79 -7.29 -5.70
C SER A 30 -41.32 -6.95 -5.34
N GLN A 31 -41.13 -5.73 -4.82
CA GLN A 31 -40.40 -5.32 -3.60
C GLN A 31 -38.92 -5.71 -3.35
N SER A 32 -38.10 -4.64 -3.31
CA SER A 32 -37.03 -4.40 -2.32
C SER A 32 -37.22 -2.99 -1.73
N ALA A 33 -36.65 -2.74 -0.54
CA ALA A 33 -36.78 -1.49 0.21
C ALA A 33 -35.59 -1.33 1.18
N ASP A 34 -35.19 -0.14 1.65
CA ASP A 34 -35.26 1.23 1.13
C ASP A 34 -34.34 2.12 2.01
N SER A 35 -33.77 3.19 1.48
CA SER A 35 -33.37 4.43 2.19
C SER A 35 -32.57 5.36 1.27
N ALA A 36 -33.20 6.48 0.89
CA ALA A 36 -32.62 7.52 0.04
C ALA A 36 -31.90 8.62 0.85
N PHE A 37 -31.20 9.54 0.17
CA PHE A 37 -31.36 10.98 0.47
C PHE A 37 -31.06 11.87 -0.75
N ASN A 38 -31.69 13.06 -0.77
CA ASN A 38 -31.90 13.91 -1.94
C ASN A 38 -30.84 15.02 -2.12
N ALA A 39 -30.81 15.59 -3.33
CA ALA A 39 -30.03 16.80 -3.65
C ALA A 39 -30.95 18.03 -3.82
N SER A 40 -30.68 19.11 -3.07
CA SER A 40 -30.88 20.50 -3.52
C SER A 40 -30.40 21.51 -2.47
N GLU A 41 -29.50 22.44 -2.82
CA GLU A 41 -29.76 23.90 -2.90
C GLU A 41 -28.47 24.75 -2.91
N ARG A 42 -28.50 25.85 -3.67
CA ARG A 42 -27.56 26.99 -3.58
C ARG A 42 -28.22 28.07 -2.72
N SER A 43 -27.50 28.70 -1.79
CA SER A 43 -27.12 30.13 -1.88
C SER A 43 -26.68 30.78 -0.55
N THR A 44 -25.57 31.53 -0.63
CA THR A 44 -25.23 32.78 0.10
C THR A 44 -25.61 32.98 1.58
N LEU A 45 -24.60 33.25 2.43
CA LEU A 45 -24.49 34.53 3.15
C LEU A 45 -23.06 34.77 3.67
N THR A 46 -22.73 36.04 3.92
CA THR A 46 -21.36 36.57 4.05
C THR A 46 -20.99 37.03 5.46
N SER A 47 -19.68 36.95 5.75
CA SER A 47 -18.88 37.83 6.64
C SER A 47 -19.22 37.97 8.13
N LEU A 48 -18.27 37.55 8.98
CA LEU A 48 -17.61 38.43 9.96
C LEU A 48 -16.26 37.86 10.43
N ASN A 49 -15.28 38.74 10.64
CA ASN A 49 -13.91 38.43 11.08
C ASN A 49 -13.87 37.86 12.51
N THR A 50 -12.93 36.94 12.81
CA THR A 50 -11.69 37.28 13.55
C THR A 50 -10.64 36.16 13.50
N GLN A 51 -9.38 36.57 13.60
CA GLN A 51 -8.13 35.81 13.54
C GLN A 51 -8.09 34.48 14.30
N SER A 52 -7.51 33.43 13.69
CA SER A 52 -6.28 32.79 14.20
C SER A 52 -5.68 31.83 13.16
N THR A 53 -4.35 31.79 13.10
CA THR A 53 -3.55 30.98 12.17
C THR A 53 -3.39 29.53 12.65
N GLN A 54 -3.73 28.52 11.84
CA GLN A 54 -3.03 27.22 11.79
C GLN A 54 -3.29 26.49 10.46
N ASN A 55 -2.33 25.65 10.09
CA ASN A 55 -2.16 24.89 8.83
C ASN A 55 -3.43 24.29 8.18
N ILE A 56 -3.48 24.35 6.84
CA ILE A 56 -4.19 23.40 5.99
C ILE A 56 -3.16 22.67 5.12
N ASP A 57 -3.23 21.35 5.14
CA ASP A 57 -2.33 20.45 4.43
C ASP A 57 -2.77 20.29 2.96
N SER A 58 -1.88 20.63 2.03
CA SER A 58 -2.11 20.50 0.59
C SER A 58 -0.98 19.67 -0.02
N LYS A 59 -1.32 18.45 -0.46
CA LYS A 59 -0.39 17.49 -1.08
C LYS A 59 0.12 17.97 -2.45
N THR A 60 1.07 18.89 -2.46
CA THR A 60 2.03 19.05 -3.56
C THR A 60 3.16 18.05 -3.34
N VAL A 61 3.44 17.20 -4.33
CA VAL A 61 4.46 16.15 -4.19
C VAL A 61 5.86 16.79 -4.24
N SER A 62 6.48 16.94 -3.08
CA SER A 62 7.84 17.49 -2.94
C SER A 62 8.86 16.36 -2.98
N PHE A 63 9.49 16.13 -4.14
CA PHE A 63 10.62 15.22 -4.27
C PHE A 63 11.96 15.93 -4.02
N LEU A 64 12.23 16.28 -2.76
CA LEU A 64 13.58 16.68 -2.28
C LEU A 64 14.01 15.80 -1.10
N SER A 65 14.38 14.54 -1.36
CA SER A 65 15.33 13.77 -0.51
C SER A 65 15.62 12.37 -1.07
N LEU A 66 16.64 12.20 -1.90
CA LEU A 66 17.31 10.91 -2.15
C LEU A 66 18.63 11.10 -2.94
N ALA A 67 19.65 11.65 -2.27
CA ALA A 67 20.96 11.89 -2.87
C ALA A 67 22.14 11.66 -1.88
N THR A 68 22.10 10.57 -1.12
CA THR A 68 23.25 10.10 -0.31
C THR A 68 23.35 8.57 -0.24
N SER A 69 23.78 7.94 -1.33
CA SER A 69 24.41 6.62 -1.29
C SER A 69 25.63 6.62 -2.22
N LYS A 70 26.75 6.09 -1.72
CA LYS A 70 28.04 6.16 -2.42
C LYS A 70 28.02 5.26 -3.67
N ALA A 71 28.24 5.85 -4.84
CA ALA A 71 28.72 5.09 -5.99
C ALA A 71 30.09 4.48 -5.65
N THR A 72 30.28 3.20 -5.98
CA THR A 72 31.56 2.50 -5.93
C THR A 72 31.80 1.87 -7.29
N ASP A 73 32.97 2.06 -7.87
CA ASP A 73 33.24 1.80 -9.30
C ASP A 73 32.98 0.36 -9.75
N GLN A 74 32.35 0.20 -10.92
CA GLN A 74 32.90 -0.66 -11.97
C GLN A 74 32.82 0.06 -13.33
N ASN A 75 33.97 0.10 -14.00
CA ASN A 75 34.21 0.88 -15.20
C ASN A 75 34.24 -0.03 -16.42
N THR A 76 33.21 0.01 -17.26
CA THR A 76 33.22 -0.56 -18.62
C THR A 76 33.01 0.55 -19.65
N SER A 77 34.14 1.06 -20.14
CA SER A 77 34.23 2.16 -21.09
C SER A 77 33.51 1.88 -22.42
N ILE A 78 32.51 2.69 -22.74
CA ILE A 78 32.12 2.97 -24.14
C ILE A 78 32.51 4.42 -24.43
N SER A 79 33.44 4.63 -25.35
CA SER A 79 34.03 5.95 -25.61
C SER A 79 33.12 6.84 -26.46
N SER A 80 32.67 7.97 -25.91
CA SER A 80 32.08 9.08 -26.70
C SER A 80 32.48 10.49 -26.23
N ASP A 81 33.43 10.64 -25.30
CA ASP A 81 33.99 11.95 -24.90
C ASP A 81 34.88 12.56 -25.99
N LYS A 82 34.24 13.20 -26.98
CA LYS A 82 34.89 14.08 -27.96
C LYS A 82 34.06 15.31 -28.39
N ASN A 83 33.12 15.75 -27.56
CA ASN A 83 32.22 16.88 -27.89
C ASN A 83 32.19 18.05 -26.90
N SER A 84 33.05 18.07 -25.87
CA SER A 84 33.08 19.11 -24.82
C SER A 84 33.72 20.45 -25.24
N ASP A 85 34.08 20.64 -26.52
CA ASP A 85 34.91 21.76 -27.01
C ASP A 85 34.27 22.52 -28.20
N LEU A 86 32.93 22.65 -28.20
CA LEU A 86 32.15 23.25 -29.30
C LEU A 86 31.57 24.65 -29.01
N LEU A 87 32.23 25.40 -28.12
CA LEU A 87 32.09 26.85 -28.03
C LEU A 87 33.49 27.46 -27.88
N LYS A 88 33.86 28.42 -28.74
CA LYS A 88 35.02 29.27 -28.44
C LYS A 88 34.78 29.92 -27.07
N PRO A 89 35.78 30.02 -26.19
CA PRO A 89 35.63 30.74 -24.92
C PRO A 89 35.21 32.18 -25.19
N VAL A 90 33.94 32.49 -24.92
CA VAL A 90 33.46 33.87 -24.83
C VAL A 90 33.99 34.38 -23.49
N PRO A 91 34.79 35.47 -23.45
CA PRO A 91 35.24 36.04 -22.19
C PRO A 91 34.03 36.40 -21.34
N ASN A 92 33.97 35.96 -20.08
CA ASN A 92 32.90 36.40 -19.18
C ASN A 92 33.21 37.83 -18.73
N LEU A 93 32.60 38.81 -19.41
CA LEU A 93 32.89 40.23 -19.21
C LEU A 93 31.98 40.81 -18.13
N VAL A 94 32.49 40.89 -16.91
CA VAL A 94 31.86 41.62 -15.80
C VAL A 94 32.45 43.04 -15.72
N ALA A 95 31.61 44.05 -15.52
CA ALA A 95 32.07 45.45 -15.42
C ALA A 95 32.91 45.66 -14.14
N PRO A 96 34.19 46.07 -14.24
CA PRO A 96 35.04 46.37 -13.09
C PRO A 96 34.74 47.76 -12.51
N GLN A 97 35.26 48.01 -11.30
CA GLN A 97 35.03 49.21 -10.49
C GLN A 97 35.45 50.56 -11.13
N SER A 98 36.12 50.53 -12.28
CA SER A 98 36.63 51.70 -13.03
C SER A 98 35.91 51.92 -14.37
N ALA A 99 34.60 51.73 -14.40
CA ALA A 99 33.77 51.87 -15.61
C ALA A 99 33.42 53.34 -15.95
N THR A 100 33.30 53.63 -17.25
CA THR A 100 32.85 54.94 -17.73
C THR A 100 31.36 55.14 -17.43
N SER A 101 31.03 56.07 -16.54
CA SER A 101 29.64 56.39 -16.19
C SER A 101 28.96 57.23 -17.28
N VAL A 102 27.74 56.87 -17.66
CA VAL A 102 26.91 57.59 -18.65
C VAL A 102 25.47 57.76 -18.17
N SER A 103 24.83 58.87 -18.54
CA SER A 103 23.43 59.17 -18.19
C SER A 103 22.57 59.62 -19.39
N THR A 104 23.15 59.73 -20.59
CA THR A 104 22.43 60.06 -21.82
C THR A 104 22.78 59.11 -22.97
N TRP A 105 21.89 58.99 -23.97
CA TRP A 105 22.14 58.15 -25.14
C TRP A 105 23.34 58.62 -25.99
N ALA A 106 23.62 59.92 -25.98
CA ALA A 106 24.76 60.49 -26.69
C ALA A 106 26.08 60.07 -26.02
N ASP A 107 26.15 60.14 -24.68
CA ASP A 107 27.32 59.71 -23.92
C ASP A 107 27.53 58.19 -24.03
N PHE A 108 26.46 57.42 -23.96
CA PHE A 108 26.49 55.97 -24.18
C PHE A 108 27.03 55.60 -25.57
N THR A 109 26.51 56.22 -26.63
CA THR A 109 26.97 56.03 -28.02
C THR A 109 28.47 56.38 -28.18
N LYS A 110 28.92 57.45 -27.52
CA LYS A 110 30.33 57.87 -27.51
C LYS A 110 31.20 56.84 -26.79
N ALA A 111 30.80 56.37 -25.60
CA ALA A 111 31.55 55.39 -24.82
C ALA A 111 31.64 54.01 -25.50
N LEU A 112 30.60 53.59 -26.24
CA LEU A 112 30.63 52.37 -27.07
C LEU A 112 31.64 52.45 -28.22
N THR A 113 31.95 53.65 -28.72
CA THR A 113 32.84 53.86 -29.89
C THR A 113 34.24 54.33 -29.52
N ASP A 114 34.44 54.88 -28.32
CA ASP A 114 35.75 55.27 -27.78
C ASP A 114 36.64 54.05 -27.52
N LYS A 115 37.78 53.97 -28.21
CA LYS A 115 38.75 52.86 -28.08
C LYS A 115 39.40 52.74 -26.70
N THR A 116 39.32 53.78 -25.86
CA THR A 116 39.92 53.79 -24.51
C THR A 116 38.97 53.29 -23.42
N THR A 117 37.65 53.33 -23.66
CA THR A 117 36.64 52.87 -22.68
C THR A 117 36.61 51.34 -22.63
N THR A 118 36.92 50.76 -21.47
CA THR A 118 36.96 49.30 -21.25
C THR A 118 35.68 48.72 -20.64
N ALA A 119 34.83 49.54 -20.03
CA ALA A 119 33.54 49.16 -19.46
C ALA A 119 32.64 50.39 -19.30
N ILE A 120 31.32 50.20 -19.26
CA ILE A 120 30.33 51.27 -19.08
C ILE A 120 29.40 50.95 -17.91
N THR A 121 29.04 51.98 -17.13
CA THR A 121 27.94 51.94 -16.16
C THR A 121 26.90 53.00 -16.53
N VAL A 122 25.64 52.59 -16.65
CA VAL A 122 24.53 53.51 -16.92
C VAL A 122 23.91 53.96 -15.60
N THR A 123 23.79 55.27 -15.41
CA THR A 123 23.35 55.88 -14.14
C THR A 123 21.97 56.55 -14.21
N ALA A 124 21.32 56.54 -15.38
CA ALA A 124 19.96 57.04 -15.58
C ALA A 124 19.27 56.31 -16.75
N PRO A 125 17.92 56.30 -16.84
CA PRO A 125 17.21 55.72 -17.96
C PRO A 125 17.63 56.29 -19.33
N LEU A 126 17.82 55.41 -20.31
CA LEU A 126 18.24 55.76 -21.66
C LEU A 126 17.11 55.56 -22.68
N LYS A 127 17.08 56.41 -23.71
CA LYS A 127 16.14 56.33 -24.83
C LYS A 127 16.90 56.49 -26.15
N ALA A 128 16.85 55.46 -26.99
CA ALA A 128 17.68 55.36 -28.18
C ALA A 128 17.20 56.27 -29.32
N THR A 129 18.09 57.10 -29.85
CA THR A 129 17.82 58.00 -30.99
C THR A 129 18.58 57.62 -32.27
N SER A 130 19.44 56.62 -32.18
CA SER A 130 20.32 56.12 -33.24
C SER A 130 20.68 54.65 -32.98
N SER A 131 21.25 53.96 -33.97
CA SER A 131 21.71 52.57 -33.84
C SER A 131 23.25 52.51 -33.85
N PRO A 132 23.93 52.62 -32.69
CA PRO A 132 25.39 52.67 -32.60
C PRO A 132 26.05 51.33 -32.95
N THR A 133 27.32 51.33 -33.34
CA THR A 133 28.09 50.12 -33.67
C THR A 133 29.23 49.88 -32.68
N VAL A 134 29.25 48.69 -32.09
CA VAL A 134 30.26 48.16 -31.17
C VAL A 134 31.34 47.44 -31.97
N ASN A 135 32.58 47.94 -31.87
CA ASN A 135 33.77 47.44 -32.59
C ASN A 135 34.91 47.04 -31.62
N LYS A 136 34.54 46.55 -30.43
CA LYS A 136 35.42 46.11 -29.34
C LYS A 136 34.60 45.21 -28.40
N ASP A 137 35.27 44.36 -27.63
CA ASP A 137 34.64 43.69 -26.50
C ASP A 137 34.33 44.72 -25.41
N ILE A 138 33.10 44.76 -24.89
CA ILE A 138 32.70 45.73 -23.86
C ILE A 138 31.56 45.23 -22.96
N PRO A 139 31.76 45.22 -21.63
CA PRO A 139 30.69 45.11 -20.65
C PRO A 139 30.00 46.45 -20.38
N VAL A 140 28.68 46.38 -20.23
CA VAL A 140 27.77 47.48 -19.91
C VAL A 140 26.85 47.04 -18.78
N ASP A 141 27.00 47.66 -17.61
CA ASP A 141 26.05 47.49 -16.50
C ASP A 141 25.00 48.60 -16.54
N PHE A 142 23.72 48.24 -16.63
CA PHE A 142 22.62 49.19 -16.60
C PHE A 142 22.17 49.58 -15.19
N GLY A 143 22.63 48.90 -14.14
CA GLY A 143 22.28 49.23 -12.74
C GLY A 143 20.78 49.21 -12.43
N GLY A 144 19.99 48.44 -13.20
CA GLY A 144 18.52 48.40 -13.14
C GLY A 144 17.80 49.46 -13.97
N ASN A 145 18.52 50.38 -14.64
CA ASN A 145 17.93 51.47 -15.41
C ASN A 145 17.17 50.99 -16.64
N THR A 146 16.14 51.74 -17.03
CA THR A 146 15.34 51.46 -18.23
C THR A 146 16.09 51.82 -19.50
N LEU A 147 16.01 50.96 -20.52
CA LEU A 147 16.48 51.21 -21.88
C LEU A 147 15.31 51.14 -22.87
N ASP A 148 14.84 52.29 -23.36
CA ASP A 148 13.86 52.35 -24.46
C ASP A 148 14.58 52.39 -25.82
N MET A 149 14.61 51.25 -26.50
CA MET A 149 15.22 51.10 -27.83
C MET A 149 14.40 51.77 -28.95
N GLN A 150 13.15 52.16 -28.72
CA GLN A 150 12.23 52.66 -29.74
C GLN A 150 12.21 51.76 -30.99
N SER A 151 12.80 52.21 -32.11
CA SER A 151 12.98 51.45 -33.36
C SER A 151 14.45 51.36 -33.78
N GLN A 152 15.37 51.36 -32.81
CA GLN A 152 16.82 51.30 -32.99
C GLN A 152 17.38 49.97 -32.44
N SER A 153 18.65 49.69 -32.73
CA SER A 153 19.38 48.55 -32.18
C SER A 153 20.83 48.88 -31.86
N ILE A 154 21.44 48.20 -30.89
CA ILE A 154 22.90 48.25 -30.72
C ILE A 154 23.52 47.24 -31.68
N ASN A 155 24.23 47.72 -32.70
CA ASN A 155 24.88 46.87 -33.70
C ASN A 155 26.22 46.34 -33.17
N ILE A 156 26.42 45.02 -33.19
CA ILE A 156 27.68 44.38 -32.79
C ILE A 156 28.41 43.95 -34.07
N ALA A 157 29.63 44.44 -34.29
CA ALA A 157 30.44 44.04 -35.42
C ALA A 157 31.03 42.63 -35.23
N ALA A 158 31.36 41.97 -36.35
CA ALA A 158 31.85 40.60 -36.36
C ALA A 158 33.14 40.44 -35.54
N GLY A 159 33.18 39.41 -34.69
CA GLY A 159 34.34 39.09 -33.85
C GLY A 159 34.40 39.84 -32.51
N PHE A 160 33.39 40.65 -32.17
CA PHE A 160 33.31 41.37 -30.90
C PHE A 160 32.10 40.95 -30.05
N THR A 161 32.19 41.19 -28.75
CA THR A 161 31.20 40.85 -27.72
C THR A 161 30.66 42.09 -27.04
N LEU A 162 29.34 42.27 -27.06
CA LEU A 162 28.65 43.20 -26.18
C LEU A 162 28.10 42.41 -25.00
N ALA A 163 28.61 42.67 -23.79
CA ALA A 163 28.04 42.11 -22.57
C ALA A 163 27.13 43.15 -21.90
N ILE A 164 25.89 42.77 -21.60
CA ILE A 164 24.90 43.64 -20.94
C ILE A 164 24.46 42.99 -19.63
N SER A 165 24.44 43.77 -18.56
CA SER A 165 23.90 43.36 -17.27
C SER A 165 22.89 44.34 -16.69
N ASN A 166 22.01 43.81 -15.83
CA ASN A 166 21.06 44.59 -15.01
C ASN A 166 20.19 45.60 -15.78
N VAL A 167 19.59 45.21 -16.91
CA VAL A 167 18.80 46.11 -17.76
C VAL A 167 17.28 45.83 -17.70
N ASN A 168 16.48 46.88 -17.72
CA ASN A 168 15.04 46.80 -17.97
C ASN A 168 14.74 47.42 -19.35
N PHE A 169 14.61 46.62 -20.41
CA PHE A 169 14.50 47.15 -21.77
C PHE A 169 13.08 47.12 -22.34
N THR A 170 12.84 47.99 -23.32
CA THR A 170 11.58 48.05 -24.07
C THR A 170 11.83 48.58 -25.48
N GLY A 171 10.91 48.31 -26.41
CA GLY A 171 10.98 48.87 -27.75
C GLY A 171 9.88 48.35 -28.66
N THR A 172 10.03 48.64 -29.96
CA THR A 172 9.11 48.23 -31.04
C THR A 172 9.71 47.10 -31.87
N THR A 173 8.87 46.39 -32.64
CA THR A 173 9.27 45.31 -33.56
C THR A 173 10.25 45.72 -34.68
N LYS A 174 10.57 47.02 -34.82
CA LYS A 174 11.52 47.56 -35.81
C LYS A 174 12.96 47.62 -35.30
N GLY A 175 13.18 47.50 -33.99
CA GLY A 175 14.49 47.48 -33.35
C GLY A 175 14.67 46.23 -32.48
N ALA A 176 15.82 46.09 -31.84
CA ALA A 176 16.13 45.02 -30.89
C ALA A 176 17.13 45.53 -29.84
N LEU A 177 17.28 44.85 -28.69
CA LEU A 177 18.35 45.19 -27.73
C LEU A 177 19.74 45.13 -28.40
N ALA A 178 20.01 44.08 -29.17
CA ALA A 178 21.19 43.99 -30.04
C ALA A 178 20.90 43.40 -31.43
N SER A 179 21.71 43.77 -32.41
CA SER A 179 21.69 43.24 -33.77
C SER A 179 23.09 43.12 -34.38
N GLY A 180 23.22 42.44 -35.52
CA GLY A 180 24.44 42.45 -36.32
C GLY A 180 25.15 41.10 -36.39
N ALA A 181 26.46 41.10 -36.16
CA ALA A 181 27.37 40.02 -36.54
C ALA A 181 28.34 39.58 -35.42
N GLY A 182 28.40 40.28 -34.30
CA GLY A 182 29.11 39.88 -33.09
C GLY A 182 28.20 39.15 -32.07
N THR A 183 28.75 38.85 -30.91
CA THR A 183 28.08 38.09 -29.82
C THR A 183 27.44 39.01 -28.80
N LEU A 184 26.22 38.68 -28.36
CA LEU A 184 25.58 39.27 -27.19
C LEU A 184 25.78 38.35 -25.98
N GLN A 185 26.34 38.87 -24.89
CA GLN A 185 26.32 38.21 -23.58
C GLN A 185 25.33 38.95 -22.65
N LEU A 186 24.53 38.21 -21.89
CA LEU A 186 23.59 38.71 -20.90
C LEU A 186 23.90 38.10 -19.53
N THR A 187 24.01 38.94 -18.49
CA THR A 187 24.28 38.51 -17.11
C THR A 187 23.45 39.32 -16.10
N GLY A 188 23.23 38.81 -14.88
CA GLY A 188 22.42 39.50 -13.87
C GLY A 188 20.94 39.65 -14.26
N ASN A 189 20.27 40.70 -13.79
CA ASN A 189 18.82 40.85 -14.00
C ASN A 189 18.48 41.48 -15.36
N ILE A 190 17.82 40.75 -16.25
CA ILE A 190 17.39 41.25 -17.56
C ILE A 190 15.86 41.18 -17.62
N THR A 191 15.20 42.33 -17.69
CA THR A 191 13.73 42.40 -17.67
C THR A 191 13.19 43.19 -18.86
N THR A 192 11.93 42.96 -19.24
CA THR A 192 11.23 43.79 -20.21
C THR A 192 10.00 44.49 -19.62
N SER A 193 9.66 45.65 -20.17
CA SER A 193 8.36 46.28 -19.86
C SER A 193 7.17 45.48 -20.41
N GLN A 194 5.99 45.64 -19.81
CA GLN A 194 4.74 45.00 -20.27
C GLN A 194 4.34 45.39 -21.71
N THR A 195 4.80 46.55 -22.20
CA THR A 195 4.53 47.04 -23.55
C THR A 195 5.66 46.75 -24.54
N ASN A 196 6.65 45.94 -24.15
CA ASN A 196 7.75 45.58 -25.03
C ASN A 196 7.24 44.81 -26.27
N ALA A 197 7.79 45.17 -27.43
CA ALA A 197 7.65 44.41 -28.68
C ALA A 197 9.00 44.24 -29.41
N ALA A 198 10.12 44.67 -28.81
CA ALA A 198 11.46 44.50 -29.35
C ALA A 198 12.05 43.13 -28.97
N PRO A 199 12.66 42.41 -29.93
CA PRO A 199 13.53 41.27 -29.66
C PRO A 199 14.72 41.62 -28.76
N ILE A 200 15.27 40.59 -28.13
CA ILE A 200 16.58 40.61 -27.45
C ILE A 200 17.69 40.71 -28.50
N ALA A 201 17.67 39.83 -29.50
CA ALA A 201 18.82 39.64 -30.39
C ALA A 201 18.41 39.34 -31.84
N LEU A 202 19.00 40.08 -32.79
CA LEU A 202 18.89 39.85 -34.23
C LEU A 202 20.30 39.67 -34.83
N LEU A 203 20.93 38.52 -34.56
CA LEU A 203 22.32 38.21 -34.90
C LEU A 203 22.39 37.26 -36.09
N GLY A 204 23.06 37.67 -37.17
CA GLY A 204 23.10 36.93 -38.43
C GLY A 204 24.09 35.75 -38.45
N ILE A 205 25.21 35.84 -37.72
CA ILE A 205 26.36 34.92 -37.87
C ILE A 205 27.06 34.50 -36.56
N SER A 206 26.58 34.92 -35.39
CA SER A 206 27.25 34.69 -34.09
C SER A 206 26.30 34.17 -33.01
N SER A 207 26.74 34.14 -31.75
CA SER A 207 26.02 33.59 -30.61
C SER A 207 25.28 34.62 -29.73
N VAL A 208 24.24 34.15 -29.04
CA VAL A 208 23.78 34.75 -27.78
C VAL A 208 24.24 33.86 -26.62
N VAL A 209 24.73 34.47 -25.54
CA VAL A 209 25.11 33.80 -24.30
C VAL A 209 24.33 34.43 -23.14
N ILE A 210 23.63 33.61 -22.38
CA ILE A 210 22.95 33.96 -21.14
C ILE A 210 23.70 33.23 -20.03
N ASP A 211 24.41 33.96 -19.16
CA ASP A 211 25.34 33.41 -18.17
C ASP A 211 25.12 34.08 -16.81
N ALA A 212 24.82 33.30 -15.76
CA ALA A 212 24.43 33.78 -14.44
C ALA A 212 23.39 34.93 -14.51
N ALA A 213 22.33 34.74 -15.30
CA ALA A 213 21.31 35.74 -15.58
C ALA A 213 19.91 35.32 -15.09
N ASN A 214 19.13 36.31 -14.63
CA ASN A 214 17.70 36.19 -14.42
C ASN A 214 16.98 36.97 -15.52
N LEU A 215 16.59 36.28 -16.60
CA LEU A 215 15.92 36.84 -17.77
C LEU A 215 14.40 36.69 -17.64
N GLN A 216 13.70 37.80 -17.45
CA GLN A 216 12.24 37.89 -17.45
C GLN A 216 11.79 38.64 -18.71
N TYR A 217 11.51 37.90 -19.79
CA TYR A 217 11.17 38.47 -21.10
C TYR A 217 9.69 38.26 -21.43
N ALA A 218 8.98 39.35 -21.66
CA ALA A 218 7.65 39.35 -22.26
C ALA A 218 7.68 40.19 -23.54
N SER A 219 6.96 39.74 -24.57
CA SER A 219 6.79 40.51 -25.80
C SER A 219 5.37 40.41 -26.34
N THR A 220 4.83 41.57 -26.69
CA THR A 220 3.59 41.73 -27.46
C THR A 220 3.82 41.61 -28.97
N GLY A 221 5.08 41.50 -29.40
CA GLY A 221 5.47 41.38 -30.81
C GLY A 221 5.44 39.94 -31.32
N THR A 222 5.29 39.78 -32.63
CA THR A 222 5.33 38.48 -33.34
C THR A 222 6.72 38.11 -33.86
N ALA A 223 7.72 38.99 -33.70
CA ALA A 223 9.11 38.71 -34.06
C ALA A 223 9.74 37.76 -33.02
N PRO A 224 10.64 36.83 -33.43
CA PRO A 224 11.37 36.00 -32.47
C PRO A 224 12.19 36.83 -31.50
N ALA A 225 12.20 36.45 -30.22
CA ALA A 225 12.97 37.14 -29.19
C ALA A 225 14.48 37.07 -29.45
N ILE A 226 14.95 35.89 -29.88
CA ILE A 226 16.33 35.64 -30.29
C ILE A 226 16.31 35.05 -31.70
N ILE A 227 16.97 35.73 -32.64
CA ILE A 227 17.48 35.14 -33.87
C ILE A 227 19.00 35.09 -33.76
N ALA A 228 19.56 33.89 -33.72
CA ALA A 228 21.00 33.66 -33.70
C ALA A 228 21.31 32.28 -34.28
N PRO A 229 22.48 32.08 -34.93
CA PRO A 229 23.02 30.76 -35.20
C PRO A 229 23.12 29.86 -33.96
N SER A 230 23.72 30.35 -32.88
CA SER A 230 23.97 29.58 -31.65
C SER A 230 23.44 30.30 -30.39
N LEU A 231 22.99 29.52 -29.40
CA LEU A 231 22.49 30.01 -28.10
C LEU A 231 23.09 29.20 -26.96
N LYS A 232 23.69 29.87 -25.98
CA LYS A 232 24.10 29.26 -24.70
C LYS A 232 23.28 29.85 -23.56
N ILE A 233 22.77 29.00 -22.67
CA ILE A 233 22.19 29.35 -21.38
C ILE A 233 22.95 28.56 -20.32
N THR A 234 23.61 29.23 -19.39
CA THR A 234 24.66 28.64 -18.54
C THR A 234 24.75 29.32 -17.17
N GLY A 235 25.48 28.67 -16.26
CA GLY A 235 25.90 29.29 -15.00
C GLY A 235 24.73 29.58 -14.06
N ASP A 236 23.82 28.61 -13.86
CA ASP A 236 22.64 28.75 -13.01
C ASP A 236 21.72 29.91 -13.45
N SER A 237 21.54 30.07 -14.77
CA SER A 237 20.66 31.10 -15.32
C SER A 237 19.20 30.70 -15.20
N VAL A 238 18.35 31.64 -14.80
CA VAL A 238 16.89 31.51 -14.80
C VAL A 238 16.32 32.31 -15.96
N VAL A 239 15.66 31.65 -16.90
CA VAL A 239 15.00 32.27 -18.04
C VAL A 239 13.51 32.00 -17.96
N ASN A 240 12.68 33.05 -17.96
CA ASN A 240 11.24 32.96 -18.13
C ASN A 240 10.84 33.89 -19.28
N ALA A 241 10.36 33.31 -20.38
CA ALA A 241 10.10 34.04 -21.62
C ALA A 241 8.72 33.74 -22.21
N THR A 242 7.89 34.78 -22.36
CA THR A 242 6.61 34.72 -23.08
C THR A 242 6.72 35.44 -24.43
N ALA A 243 6.58 34.70 -25.54
CA ALA A 243 6.78 35.21 -26.90
C ALA A 243 6.02 34.37 -27.96
N ALA A 244 5.81 34.92 -29.16
CA ALA A 244 5.37 34.11 -30.30
C ALA A 244 6.45 33.09 -30.74
N SER A 245 7.70 33.53 -30.73
CA SER A 245 8.88 32.66 -30.83
C SER A 245 9.92 33.16 -29.83
N PHE A 246 10.43 32.28 -28.98
CA PHE A 246 11.56 32.61 -28.11
C PHE A 246 12.86 32.54 -28.91
N TYR A 247 13.13 31.39 -29.53
CA TYR A 247 14.34 31.16 -30.32
C TYR A 247 14.01 30.83 -31.77
N LYS A 248 14.79 31.39 -32.69
CA LYS A 248 14.84 30.99 -34.09
C LYS A 248 16.29 30.85 -34.53
N SER A 249 16.64 29.72 -35.14
CA SER A 249 17.98 29.51 -35.67
C SER A 249 18.32 30.50 -36.80
N GLY A 250 19.56 30.99 -36.81
CA GLY A 250 20.13 31.75 -37.92
C GLY A 250 20.29 30.92 -39.20
N ALA A 251 20.84 31.53 -40.24
CA ALA A 251 20.98 30.90 -41.57
C ALA A 251 22.17 29.93 -41.71
N LYS A 252 23.01 29.77 -40.67
CA LYS A 252 24.23 28.95 -40.68
C LYS A 252 23.93 27.56 -40.10
N SER A 253 24.54 26.53 -40.70
CA SER A 253 24.32 25.12 -40.36
C SER A 253 25.47 24.56 -39.53
N GLY A 254 25.19 23.58 -38.66
CA GLY A 254 26.16 22.96 -37.76
C GLY A 254 26.34 23.73 -36.43
N GLU A 255 25.29 24.41 -35.97
CA GLU A 255 25.32 25.28 -34.79
C GLU A 255 24.88 24.57 -33.51
N THR A 256 25.16 25.20 -32.36
CA THR A 256 24.86 24.66 -31.03
C THR A 256 23.78 25.45 -30.29
N ILE A 257 22.86 24.74 -29.66
CA ILE A 257 22.03 25.25 -28.56
C ILE A 257 22.42 24.46 -27.32
N LEU A 258 22.81 25.14 -26.26
CA LEU A 258 23.27 24.50 -25.03
C LEU A 258 22.60 25.15 -23.81
N ILE A 259 21.93 24.33 -23.01
CA ILE A 259 21.43 24.69 -21.68
C ILE A 259 22.19 23.82 -20.69
N ASP A 260 23.02 24.43 -19.83
CA ASP A 260 23.92 23.70 -18.92
C ASP A 260 23.94 24.29 -17.49
N LYS A 261 24.64 23.60 -16.59
CA LYS A 261 24.97 24.02 -15.21
C LYS A 261 23.75 24.50 -14.42
N GLN A 262 22.79 23.61 -14.19
CA GLN A 262 21.56 23.84 -13.41
C GLN A 262 20.63 24.94 -13.94
N SER A 263 20.93 25.55 -15.10
CA SER A 263 20.10 26.63 -15.66
C SER A 263 18.67 26.15 -15.90
N SER A 264 17.69 26.98 -15.53
CA SER A 264 16.27 26.68 -15.70
C SER A 264 15.63 27.61 -16.72
N VAL A 265 14.98 27.04 -17.73
CA VAL A 265 14.44 27.75 -18.88
C VAL A 265 12.96 27.44 -19.05
N ILE A 266 12.10 28.44 -18.86
CA ILE A 266 10.66 28.36 -19.08
C ILE A 266 10.30 29.24 -20.27
N THR A 267 9.67 28.65 -21.28
CA THR A 267 9.27 29.34 -22.51
C THR A 267 7.80 29.10 -22.81
N THR A 268 7.03 30.18 -22.95
CA THR A 268 5.58 30.14 -23.17
C THR A 268 5.23 30.79 -24.50
N GLY A 269 4.71 29.97 -25.41
CA GLY A 269 4.21 30.37 -26.71
C GLY A 269 2.89 31.12 -26.61
N THR A 270 2.77 32.21 -27.35
CA THR A 270 1.46 32.84 -27.61
C THR A 270 0.67 32.03 -28.66
N THR A 271 -0.40 32.59 -29.21
CA THR A 271 -1.28 31.90 -30.17
C THR A 271 -0.69 31.76 -31.59
N THR A 272 0.50 32.29 -31.85
CA THR A 272 1.18 32.23 -33.16
C THR A 272 2.68 31.99 -33.00
N GLY A 273 3.31 31.39 -34.02
CA GLY A 273 4.74 31.09 -34.02
C GLY A 273 5.08 29.76 -33.35
N LYS A 274 6.28 29.25 -33.66
CA LYS A 274 6.90 28.14 -32.93
C LYS A 274 7.76 28.71 -31.82
N VAL A 275 7.74 28.14 -30.61
CA VAL A 275 8.49 28.72 -29.49
C VAL A 275 10.00 28.55 -29.71
N TRP A 276 10.41 27.39 -30.20
CA TRP A 276 11.76 27.09 -30.69
C TRP A 276 11.70 26.65 -32.17
N ASP A 277 12.07 27.56 -33.09
CA ASP A 277 12.09 27.34 -34.55
C ASP A 277 13.52 27.06 -35.05
N ILE A 278 13.91 25.79 -35.07
CA ILE A 278 15.26 25.33 -35.43
C ILE A 278 15.23 24.82 -36.88
N GLY A 279 15.46 25.73 -37.81
CA GLY A 279 15.32 25.51 -39.26
C GLY A 279 16.54 24.89 -39.97
N VAL A 280 17.67 24.77 -39.28
CA VAL A 280 18.98 24.32 -39.82
C VAL A 280 19.51 23.11 -39.05
N THR A 281 20.60 22.49 -39.50
CA THR A 281 21.24 21.41 -38.74
C THR A 281 21.83 21.97 -37.45
N THR A 282 21.37 21.43 -36.32
CA THR A 282 21.70 21.95 -34.99
C THR A 282 21.94 20.80 -34.02
N ASN A 283 22.90 20.99 -33.12
CA ASN A 283 23.08 20.16 -31.93
C ASN A 283 22.45 20.90 -30.74
N PHE A 284 21.30 20.43 -30.27
CA PHE A 284 20.58 20.98 -29.12
C PHE A 284 20.80 20.07 -27.92
N THR A 285 21.52 20.55 -26.91
CA THR A 285 21.84 19.81 -25.68
C THR A 285 21.29 20.52 -24.45
N ILE A 286 20.67 19.75 -23.57
CA ILE A 286 20.32 20.11 -22.20
C ILE A 286 21.13 19.17 -21.31
N THR A 287 21.95 19.70 -20.41
CA THR A 287 22.92 18.91 -19.61
C THR A 287 23.15 19.48 -18.21
N ASP A 288 23.85 18.72 -17.38
CA ASP A 288 24.39 19.17 -16.09
C ASP A 288 23.30 19.72 -15.16
N TYR A 289 22.26 18.91 -14.92
CA TYR A 289 21.08 19.22 -14.10
C TYR A 289 20.23 20.42 -14.58
N ALA A 290 20.41 20.87 -15.84
CA ALA A 290 19.60 21.93 -16.41
C ALA A 290 18.17 21.48 -16.76
N SER A 291 17.23 22.44 -16.84
CA SER A 291 15.83 22.19 -17.19
C SER A 291 15.33 23.08 -18.33
N LEU A 292 14.53 22.51 -19.23
CA LEU A 292 13.74 23.26 -20.22
C LEU A 292 12.27 22.87 -20.13
N THR A 293 11.43 23.85 -19.85
CA THR A 293 9.96 23.78 -19.99
C THR A 293 9.53 24.62 -21.19
N ALA A 294 8.85 24.03 -22.16
CA ALA A 294 8.30 24.73 -23.32
C ALA A 294 6.79 24.46 -23.46
N SER A 295 5.97 25.51 -23.49
CA SER A 295 4.52 25.38 -23.63
C SER A 295 3.96 26.18 -24.82
N SER A 296 2.85 25.74 -25.42
CA SER A 296 2.18 26.51 -26.48
C SER A 296 0.66 26.26 -26.55
N SER A 297 -0.07 27.31 -26.96
CA SER A 297 -1.49 27.26 -27.31
C SER A 297 -1.75 27.67 -28.76
N ALA A 298 -0.71 27.69 -29.61
CA ALA A 298 -0.83 27.92 -31.04
C ALA A 298 -1.47 26.72 -31.78
N THR A 299 -1.76 26.89 -33.06
CA THR A 299 -2.44 25.87 -33.90
C THR A 299 -1.71 25.64 -35.24
N GLY A 300 -2.00 24.52 -35.91
CA GLY A 300 -1.35 24.16 -37.17
C GLY A 300 0.05 23.57 -36.94
N ASP A 301 1.04 23.97 -37.74
CA ASP A 301 2.45 23.58 -37.57
C ASP A 301 3.22 24.50 -36.57
N ASN A 302 2.51 25.31 -35.79
CA ASN A 302 3.06 26.16 -34.73
C ASN A 302 3.18 25.38 -33.41
N VAL A 303 4.35 24.80 -33.17
CA VAL A 303 4.60 23.88 -32.04
C VAL A 303 5.57 24.49 -31.01
N PRO A 304 5.60 24.01 -29.75
CA PRO A 304 6.62 24.40 -28.79
C PRO A 304 8.04 24.20 -29.33
N ILE A 305 8.39 23.00 -29.84
CA ILE A 305 9.73 22.71 -30.37
C ILE A 305 9.66 22.11 -31.78
N SER A 306 10.36 22.73 -32.73
CA SER A 306 10.47 22.29 -34.12
C SER A 306 11.92 22.25 -34.59
N ILE A 307 12.40 21.06 -35.00
CA ILE A 307 13.77 20.83 -35.48
C ILE A 307 13.71 20.29 -36.92
N VAL A 308 14.20 21.06 -37.89
CA VAL A 308 14.03 20.79 -39.32
C VAL A 308 15.28 20.23 -39.98
N GLY A 309 16.48 20.64 -39.55
CA GLY A 309 17.73 20.31 -40.23
C GLY A 309 18.05 18.81 -40.23
N ALA A 310 18.51 18.28 -41.36
CA ALA A 310 19.01 16.91 -41.46
C ALA A 310 20.24 16.70 -40.55
N ASN A 311 20.38 15.53 -39.95
CA ASN A 311 21.41 15.17 -38.95
C ASN A 311 21.39 16.05 -37.69
N SER A 312 20.27 16.74 -37.38
CA SER A 312 20.15 17.47 -36.10
C SER A 312 20.00 16.50 -34.94
N THR A 313 20.52 16.88 -33.78
CA THR A 313 20.44 16.09 -32.55
C THR A 313 19.75 16.89 -31.46
N LEU A 314 18.85 16.25 -30.72
CA LEU A 314 18.36 16.72 -29.43
C LEU A 314 18.89 15.76 -28.36
N ASN A 315 19.61 16.29 -27.37
CA ASN A 315 20.21 15.51 -26.29
C ASN A 315 19.74 16.06 -24.95
N VAL A 316 19.25 15.19 -24.08
CA VAL A 316 18.95 15.49 -22.66
C VAL A 316 19.82 14.51 -21.88
N THR A 317 20.87 15.00 -21.23
CA THR A 317 21.87 14.15 -20.55
C THR A 317 22.30 14.75 -19.20
N GLY A 318 23.07 14.02 -18.40
CA GLY A 318 23.63 14.55 -17.14
C GLY A 318 22.57 14.99 -16.14
N SER A 319 21.57 14.14 -15.90
CA SER A 319 20.42 14.40 -15.02
C SER A 319 19.61 15.66 -15.37
N ALA A 320 19.49 15.97 -16.66
CA ALA A 320 18.69 17.08 -17.14
C ALA A 320 17.21 16.73 -17.34
N HIS A 321 16.34 17.75 -17.38
CA HIS A 321 14.89 17.60 -17.59
C HIS A 321 14.40 18.39 -18.80
N LEU A 322 13.55 17.76 -19.63
CA LEU A 322 12.82 18.40 -20.73
C LEU A 322 11.32 18.17 -20.60
N SER A 323 10.59 19.22 -20.26
CA SER A 323 9.12 19.21 -20.24
C SER A 323 8.55 20.01 -21.42
N VAL A 324 7.62 19.43 -22.17
CA VAL A 324 6.98 20.10 -23.31
C VAL A 324 5.48 19.82 -23.33
N GLU A 325 4.69 20.89 -23.21
CA GLU A 325 3.23 20.81 -23.25
C GLU A 325 2.65 21.59 -24.44
N SER A 326 1.84 20.94 -25.27
CA SER A 326 1.05 21.61 -26.30
C SER A 326 -0.44 21.45 -26.06
N GLN A 327 -1.19 22.54 -26.23
CA GLN A 327 -2.65 22.50 -26.15
C GLN A 327 -3.26 21.85 -27.41
N PHE A 328 -2.95 22.40 -28.60
CA PHE A 328 -3.67 22.13 -29.85
C PHE A 328 -2.81 21.55 -30.99
N THR A 329 -1.55 21.19 -30.72
CA THR A 329 -0.56 20.70 -31.71
C THR A 329 0.34 19.61 -31.13
N SER A 330 1.24 19.07 -31.95
CA SER A 330 2.42 18.33 -31.46
C SER A 330 3.20 19.13 -30.41
N ALA A 331 3.69 18.46 -29.37
CA ALA A 331 4.65 19.04 -28.42
C ALA A 331 6.01 19.25 -29.10
N LEU A 332 6.50 18.24 -29.83
CA LEU A 332 7.80 18.26 -30.50
C LEU A 332 7.73 17.66 -31.91
N ILE A 333 8.29 18.35 -32.90
CA ILE A 333 8.44 17.84 -34.27
C ILE A 333 9.90 17.85 -34.72
N MET A 334 10.40 16.70 -35.20
CA MET A 334 11.67 16.57 -35.92
C MET A 334 11.42 16.21 -37.38
N LEU A 335 11.98 16.94 -38.36
CA LEU A 335 11.77 16.71 -39.80
C LEU A 335 13.04 16.26 -40.55
N GLY A 336 14.21 16.32 -39.90
CA GLY A 336 15.49 16.06 -40.53
C GLY A 336 15.71 14.58 -40.83
N ASP A 337 16.12 14.26 -42.07
CA ASP A 337 16.71 12.94 -42.36
C ASP A 337 17.88 12.68 -41.39
N LYS A 338 17.93 11.47 -40.81
CA LYS A 338 18.93 11.07 -39.81
C LYS A 338 18.99 11.95 -38.55
N ALA A 339 17.90 12.64 -38.21
CA ALA A 339 17.81 13.31 -36.91
C ALA A 339 17.78 12.28 -35.76
N SER A 340 18.35 12.64 -34.61
CA SER A 340 18.26 11.82 -33.41
C SER A 340 17.80 12.58 -32.17
N PHE A 341 17.08 11.87 -31.31
CA PHE A 341 16.69 12.30 -29.98
C PHE A 341 17.31 11.32 -28.99
N ASN A 342 18.10 11.81 -28.05
CA ASN A 342 18.86 11.01 -27.09
C ASN A 342 18.51 11.50 -25.68
N VAL A 343 18.07 10.59 -24.82
CA VAL A 343 17.85 10.83 -23.39
C VAL A 343 18.78 9.90 -22.65
N ASP A 344 19.70 10.44 -21.86
CA ASP A 344 20.85 9.70 -21.35
C ASP A 344 21.22 10.09 -19.92
N ASN A 345 21.92 9.20 -19.20
CA ASN A 345 22.52 9.45 -17.90
C ASN A 345 21.55 10.09 -16.89
N HIS A 346 20.59 9.30 -16.41
CA HIS A 346 19.60 9.68 -15.40
C HIS A 346 18.76 10.91 -15.76
N SER A 347 18.52 11.14 -17.06
CA SER A 347 17.75 12.30 -17.54
C SER A 347 16.30 11.94 -17.83
N GLU A 348 15.44 12.96 -17.79
CA GLU A 348 13.99 12.78 -17.83
C GLU A 348 13.35 13.65 -18.92
N ILE A 349 12.37 13.12 -19.65
CA ILE A 349 11.50 13.93 -20.52
C ILE A 349 10.02 13.68 -20.27
N ASP A 350 9.23 14.76 -20.29
CA ASP A 350 7.77 14.76 -20.22
C ASP A 350 7.21 15.48 -21.44
N LEU A 351 6.63 14.75 -22.40
CA LEU A 351 5.98 15.34 -23.58
C LEU A 351 4.47 15.11 -23.53
N THR A 352 3.67 16.17 -23.58
CA THR A 352 2.21 16.09 -23.54
C THR A 352 1.56 16.92 -24.65
N SER A 353 0.63 16.32 -25.39
CA SER A 353 -0.30 17.03 -26.28
C SER A 353 -1.73 16.83 -25.79
N ASN A 354 -2.42 17.95 -25.52
CA ASN A 354 -3.75 18.00 -24.90
C ASN A 354 -4.93 18.05 -25.89
N GLY A 355 -4.63 17.92 -27.18
CA GLY A 355 -5.59 17.95 -28.28
C GLY A 355 -4.93 18.36 -29.59
N ASP A 356 -5.55 18.03 -30.70
CA ASP A 356 -5.19 18.60 -32.00
C ASP A 356 -6.44 19.01 -32.77
N VAL A 357 -6.35 20.15 -33.45
CA VAL A 357 -7.33 20.56 -34.47
C VAL A 357 -7.12 19.85 -35.83
N VAL A 358 -6.13 18.94 -35.92
CA VAL A 358 -5.77 18.21 -37.15
C VAL A 358 -5.42 16.75 -36.81
N SER A 359 -6.04 15.77 -37.49
CA SER A 359 -5.87 14.32 -37.27
C SER A 359 -4.46 13.75 -37.49
N SER A 360 -3.46 14.55 -37.87
CA SER A 360 -2.14 14.06 -38.26
C SER A 360 -1.02 14.33 -37.26
N GLN A 361 -1.30 15.02 -36.15
CA GLN A 361 -0.26 15.49 -35.23
C GLN A 361 -0.04 14.51 -34.07
N ALA A 362 1.17 13.96 -33.97
CA ALA A 362 1.56 13.15 -32.81
C ALA A 362 2.11 14.03 -31.67
N THR A 363 2.15 13.55 -30.43
CA THR A 363 2.80 14.31 -29.34
C THR A 363 4.29 14.52 -29.66
N LEU A 364 4.97 13.42 -30.02
CA LEU A 364 6.32 13.42 -30.61
C LEU A 364 6.23 12.98 -32.08
N TRP A 365 6.54 13.88 -32.99
CA TRP A 365 6.43 13.63 -34.43
C TRP A 365 7.77 13.70 -35.17
N PHE A 366 8.28 12.53 -35.50
CA PHE A 366 9.35 12.31 -36.47
C PHE A 366 8.74 12.32 -37.89
N LYS A 367 8.73 13.51 -38.51
CA LYS A 367 7.88 13.92 -39.65
C LYS A 367 8.60 13.83 -41.00
N GLN A 368 7.89 13.37 -42.03
CA GLN A 368 8.26 13.41 -43.47
C GLN A 368 9.50 12.65 -43.97
N LYS A 369 10.47 12.31 -43.12
CA LYS A 369 11.71 11.57 -43.47
C LYS A 369 11.85 10.32 -42.62
N GLY A 370 12.79 9.44 -42.98
CA GLY A 370 13.19 8.25 -42.22
C GLY A 370 14.60 8.36 -41.66
N ASN A 371 15.20 7.20 -41.37
CA ASN A 371 16.53 7.03 -40.77
C ASN A 371 16.70 7.68 -39.38
N MET A 372 15.61 8.02 -38.70
CA MET A 372 15.67 8.74 -37.41
C MET A 372 15.84 7.75 -36.25
N THR A 373 16.48 8.22 -35.17
CA THR A 373 16.76 7.38 -33.99
C THR A 373 16.28 8.07 -32.71
N PHE A 374 15.56 7.34 -31.87
CA PHE A 374 15.23 7.72 -30.50
C PHE A 374 15.95 6.76 -29.54
N ASN A 375 16.86 7.28 -28.73
CA ASN A 375 17.64 6.51 -27.75
C ASN A 375 17.25 6.93 -26.33
N VAL A 376 17.04 5.96 -25.45
CA VAL A 376 16.89 6.17 -24.01
C VAL A 376 17.86 5.25 -23.27
N THR A 377 18.84 5.83 -22.59
CA THR A 377 20.03 5.12 -22.09
C THR A 377 20.42 5.50 -20.66
N ASN A 378 21.12 4.60 -19.97
CA ASN A 378 21.75 4.83 -18.65
C ASN A 378 20.78 5.40 -17.59
N HIS A 379 19.80 4.60 -17.18
CA HIS A 379 18.80 4.90 -16.14
C HIS A 379 17.98 6.18 -16.40
N SER A 380 17.76 6.51 -17.67
CA SER A 380 16.91 7.65 -18.06
C SER A 380 15.45 7.25 -18.13
N ALA A 381 14.53 8.21 -18.00
CA ALA A 381 13.10 7.97 -18.12
C ALA A 381 12.48 8.87 -19.20
N ILE A 382 11.57 8.32 -20.00
CA ILE A 382 10.71 9.11 -20.90
C ILE A 382 9.24 8.84 -20.59
N LYS A 383 8.45 9.91 -20.66
CA LYS A 383 6.99 9.88 -20.56
C LYS A 383 6.39 10.69 -21.70
N ILE A 384 5.65 10.02 -22.57
CA ILE A 384 5.00 10.66 -23.73
C ILE A 384 3.51 10.39 -23.70
N VAL A 385 2.72 11.43 -23.44
CA VAL A 385 1.27 11.35 -23.25
C VAL A 385 0.52 12.05 -24.38
N LYS A 386 -0.58 11.43 -24.80
CA LYS A 386 -1.60 12.08 -25.61
C LYS A 386 -2.97 11.90 -24.94
N THR A 387 -3.49 12.98 -24.37
CA THR A 387 -4.61 12.91 -23.41
C THR A 387 -5.97 12.80 -24.10
N LYS A 388 -6.18 13.50 -25.22
CA LYS A 388 -7.43 13.47 -26.02
C LYS A 388 -7.25 14.04 -27.42
N ASP A 389 -8.25 13.84 -28.27
CA ASP A 389 -8.43 14.58 -29.51
C ASP A 389 -9.41 15.77 -29.30
N SER A 390 -9.34 16.84 -30.11
CA SER A 390 -10.13 18.07 -29.90
C SER A 390 -11.64 17.97 -30.21
N GLY A 391 -12.16 16.76 -30.39
CA GLY A 391 -13.57 16.49 -30.71
C GLY A 391 -13.99 16.80 -32.16
N LYS A 392 -13.04 17.10 -33.07
CA LYS A 392 -13.33 17.36 -34.50
C LYS A 392 -12.69 16.38 -35.47
N THR A 393 -11.51 15.87 -35.14
CA THR A 393 -10.83 14.81 -35.89
C THR A 393 -10.04 13.98 -34.88
N ALA A 394 -10.30 12.67 -34.82
CA ALA A 394 -9.68 11.78 -33.85
C ALA A 394 -8.48 11.03 -34.44
N ASP A 395 -7.83 10.26 -33.57
CA ASP A 395 -7.00 9.10 -33.90
C ASP A 395 -5.50 9.33 -34.20
N ALA A 396 -4.98 10.55 -34.12
CA ALA A 396 -3.54 10.83 -34.27
C ALA A 396 -2.71 10.18 -33.13
N PRO A 397 -1.57 9.51 -33.36
CA PRO A 397 -0.88 8.69 -32.34
C PRO A 397 -0.10 9.52 -31.30
N ALA A 398 0.40 8.91 -30.22
CA ALA A 398 1.30 9.62 -29.28
C ALA A 398 2.71 9.82 -29.86
N ILE A 399 3.29 8.79 -30.50
CA ILE A 399 4.53 8.89 -31.29
C ILE A 399 4.23 8.53 -32.75
N ARG A 400 4.80 9.28 -33.71
CA ARG A 400 4.78 8.93 -35.14
C ARG A 400 6.15 9.03 -35.77
N MET A 401 6.59 7.96 -36.45
CA MET A 401 7.83 7.92 -37.24
C MET A 401 7.51 7.62 -38.72
N PHE A 402 7.95 8.51 -39.62
CA PHE A 402 7.78 8.35 -41.07
C PHE A 402 8.96 7.62 -41.73
N GLY A 403 8.73 6.97 -42.88
CA GLY A 403 9.77 6.39 -43.73
C GLY A 403 10.38 5.07 -43.24
N ALA A 404 11.55 4.75 -43.80
CA ALA A 404 12.33 3.56 -43.54
C ALA A 404 13.42 3.78 -42.47
N ASN A 405 14.00 2.68 -41.96
CA ASN A 405 15.18 2.63 -41.08
C ASN A 405 15.06 3.41 -39.76
N ASN A 406 13.84 3.65 -39.25
CA ASN A 406 13.66 4.32 -37.98
C ASN A 406 13.94 3.40 -36.80
N LYS A 407 14.51 3.92 -35.72
CA LYS A 407 14.90 3.11 -34.56
C LYS A 407 14.44 3.74 -33.26
N ILE A 408 13.87 2.92 -32.38
CA ILE A 408 13.69 3.22 -30.96
C ILE A 408 14.56 2.22 -30.19
N ASN A 409 15.46 2.71 -29.33
CA ASN A 409 16.37 1.89 -28.53
C ASN A 409 16.24 2.29 -27.05
N VAL A 410 16.00 1.32 -26.17
CA VAL A 410 15.88 1.50 -24.72
C VAL A 410 16.87 0.56 -24.03
N THR A 411 17.83 1.11 -23.28
CA THR A 411 18.97 0.33 -22.75
C THR A 411 19.49 0.85 -21.41
N GLY A 412 20.34 0.07 -20.74
CA GLY A 412 21.02 0.46 -19.50
C GLY A 412 20.08 0.83 -18.34
N GLY A 413 19.04 0.03 -18.07
CA GLY A 413 18.13 0.21 -16.93
C GLY A 413 17.03 1.27 -17.12
N SER A 414 16.92 1.84 -18.33
CA SER A 414 16.06 2.99 -18.63
C SER A 414 14.57 2.65 -18.79
N ASP A 415 13.70 3.62 -18.53
CA ASP A 415 12.24 3.47 -18.57
C ASP A 415 11.59 4.24 -19.74
N PHE A 416 10.69 3.57 -20.46
CA PHE A 416 10.03 4.09 -21.66
C PHE A 416 8.50 3.96 -21.56
N ASP A 417 7.81 5.05 -21.16
CA ASP A 417 6.34 5.11 -21.06
C ASP A 417 5.73 5.93 -22.22
N VAL A 418 4.84 5.29 -22.98
CA VAL A 418 4.04 5.96 -24.01
C VAL A 418 2.56 5.64 -23.81
N THR A 419 1.78 6.66 -23.49
CA THR A 419 0.36 6.52 -23.15
C THR A 419 -0.55 7.35 -24.07
N ARG A 420 -1.54 6.68 -24.66
CA ARG A 420 -2.69 7.29 -25.35
C ARG A 420 -3.96 7.07 -24.52
N GLU A 421 -4.40 8.12 -23.83
CA GLU A 421 -5.47 8.05 -22.84
C GLU A 421 -6.88 8.03 -23.44
N ALA A 422 -7.15 8.80 -24.50
CA ALA A 422 -8.47 8.84 -25.13
C ALA A 422 -8.42 9.12 -26.64
N GLY A 423 -9.27 8.39 -27.37
CA GLY A 423 -9.66 8.64 -28.76
C GLY A 423 -11.18 8.65 -28.85
N THR A 424 -11.77 9.37 -29.82
CA THR A 424 -13.25 9.44 -29.92
C THR A 424 -13.88 8.22 -30.58
N GLN A 425 -13.06 7.31 -31.12
CA GLN A 425 -13.48 6.03 -31.68
C GLN A 425 -12.44 4.97 -31.27
N VAL A 426 -12.86 3.70 -31.25
CA VAL A 426 -11.90 2.60 -31.20
C VAL A 426 -11.29 2.47 -32.59
N GLY A 427 -9.99 2.69 -32.71
CA GLY A 427 -9.28 2.76 -33.98
C GLY A 427 -9.35 1.46 -34.77
N THR A 428 -9.54 1.61 -36.09
CA THR A 428 -9.35 0.52 -37.07
C THR A 428 -7.92 0.64 -37.61
N PRO A 429 -7.00 -0.30 -37.30
CA PRO A 429 -5.58 -0.16 -37.64
C PRO A 429 -5.27 -0.15 -39.14
N GLY A 430 -4.06 0.30 -39.50
CA GLY A 430 -3.54 0.24 -40.87
C GLY A 430 -3.75 1.49 -41.74
N GLY A 431 -4.21 2.61 -41.15
CA GLY A 431 -4.44 3.88 -41.84
C GLY A 431 -3.41 4.97 -41.53
N ILE A 432 -2.93 5.69 -42.55
CA ILE A 432 -2.03 6.85 -42.39
C ILE A 432 -2.67 8.04 -41.64
N ALA A 433 -4.01 8.08 -41.58
CA ALA A 433 -4.76 9.13 -40.90
C ALA A 433 -4.73 9.01 -39.36
N GLY A 434 -4.20 7.91 -38.82
CA GLY A 434 -4.26 7.57 -37.40
C GLY A 434 -5.37 6.56 -37.08
N ALA A 435 -5.15 5.77 -36.04
CA ALA A 435 -6.08 4.76 -35.51
C ALA A 435 -5.98 4.70 -33.98
N SER A 436 -5.84 5.87 -33.34
CA SER A 436 -5.66 6.04 -31.89
C SER A 436 -4.46 5.27 -31.32
N GLN A 437 -3.38 5.17 -32.08
CA GLN A 437 -2.23 4.34 -31.69
C GLN A 437 -1.39 5.00 -30.59
N ALA A 438 -0.68 4.22 -29.78
CA ALA A 438 0.37 4.79 -28.93
C ALA A 438 1.60 5.13 -29.79
N ILE A 439 2.13 4.16 -30.55
CA ILE A 439 3.24 4.36 -31.48
C ILE A 439 2.82 3.96 -32.90
N GLN A 440 3.12 4.82 -33.87
CA GLN A 440 2.90 4.54 -35.29
C GLN A 440 4.21 4.65 -36.10
N PHE A 441 4.55 3.58 -36.83
CA PHE A 441 5.49 3.65 -37.95
C PHE A 441 4.69 3.71 -39.25
N THR A 442 5.08 4.55 -40.19
CA THR A 442 4.34 4.74 -41.45
C THR A 442 5.29 5.03 -42.60
N ALA A 443 4.99 4.53 -43.81
CA ALA A 443 5.84 4.71 -44.98
C ALA A 443 5.99 6.19 -45.37
N ASP A 444 7.11 6.50 -46.03
CA ASP A 444 7.25 7.69 -46.88
C ASP A 444 7.36 7.26 -48.36
N SER A 445 7.67 8.18 -49.27
CA SER A 445 7.85 7.85 -50.68
C SER A 445 9.13 7.07 -51.00
N ASN A 446 10.00 6.82 -50.01
CA ASN A 446 11.38 6.41 -50.20
C ASN A 446 11.69 5.04 -49.57
N GLY A 447 10.84 4.52 -48.67
CA GLY A 447 10.91 3.14 -48.21
C GLY A 447 9.91 2.74 -47.13
N SER A 448 9.83 1.43 -46.89
CA SER A 448 8.88 0.78 -45.97
C SER A 448 9.53 -0.33 -45.14
N SER A 449 10.85 -0.29 -44.91
CA SER A 449 11.57 -1.39 -44.24
C SER A 449 12.72 -0.91 -43.34
N GLY A 450 13.30 -1.83 -42.59
CA GLY A 450 14.43 -1.56 -41.69
C GLY A 450 14.07 -0.84 -40.38
N ASN A 451 12.78 -0.60 -40.10
CA ASN A 451 12.35 -0.02 -38.83
C ASN A 451 12.58 -1.01 -37.67
N ALA A 452 12.94 -0.50 -36.49
CA ALA A 452 13.21 -1.34 -35.32
C ALA A 452 12.75 -0.70 -33.99
N PHE A 453 12.27 -1.55 -33.08
CA PHE A 453 12.14 -1.25 -31.66
C PHE A 453 13.01 -2.25 -30.89
N THR A 454 13.99 -1.77 -30.12
CA THR A 454 14.89 -2.62 -29.33
C THR A 454 14.85 -2.21 -27.86
N VAL A 455 14.61 -3.17 -26.97
CA VAL A 455 14.87 -3.03 -25.53
C VAL A 455 15.94 -4.05 -25.12
N THR A 456 17.00 -3.57 -24.47
CA THR A 456 18.21 -4.35 -24.13
C THR A 456 18.77 -3.97 -22.77
N ASP A 457 19.70 -4.78 -22.26
CA ASP A 457 20.26 -4.73 -20.90
C ASP A 457 19.23 -5.02 -19.78
N PRO A 458 19.67 -5.58 -18.64
CA PRO A 458 18.79 -5.79 -17.49
C PRO A 458 18.11 -4.50 -17.02
N ASP A 459 16.88 -4.65 -16.53
CA ASP A 459 16.05 -3.60 -15.91
C ASP A 459 15.61 -2.44 -16.82
N SER A 460 15.98 -2.45 -18.10
CA SER A 460 15.36 -1.60 -19.11
C SER A 460 13.90 -1.99 -19.33
N SER A 461 13.01 -0.99 -19.39
CA SER A 461 11.57 -1.19 -19.36
C SER A 461 10.85 -0.42 -20.47
N VAL A 462 9.84 -1.07 -21.05
CA VAL A 462 8.92 -0.49 -22.02
C VAL A 462 7.49 -0.69 -21.54
N SER A 463 6.75 0.40 -21.41
CA SER A 463 5.31 0.42 -21.14
C SER A 463 4.61 1.21 -22.25
N ILE A 464 3.75 0.55 -23.02
CA ILE A 464 3.01 1.18 -24.12
C ILE A 464 1.53 0.90 -23.93
N SER A 465 0.72 1.95 -23.82
CA SER A 465 -0.72 1.85 -23.57
C SER A 465 -1.52 2.68 -24.56
N SER A 466 -2.52 2.08 -25.20
CA SER A 466 -3.61 2.81 -25.86
C SER A 466 -4.98 2.31 -25.41
N VAL A 467 -5.79 3.24 -24.89
CA VAL A 467 -7.15 2.97 -24.39
C VAL A 467 -8.15 2.70 -25.53
N SER A 468 -7.85 3.11 -26.75
CA SER A 468 -8.78 3.07 -27.90
C SER A 468 -8.11 2.76 -29.24
N GLY A 469 -6.92 2.18 -29.24
CA GLY A 469 -6.23 1.74 -30.45
C GLY A 469 -5.17 0.68 -30.17
N PRO A 470 -4.34 0.33 -31.17
CA PRO A 470 -3.20 -0.57 -30.99
C PRO A 470 -2.05 0.12 -30.23
N ALA A 471 -1.19 -0.69 -29.62
CA ALA A 471 0.02 -0.22 -28.95
C ALA A 471 1.08 0.21 -29.98
N ILE A 472 1.40 -0.66 -30.94
CA ILE A 472 2.36 -0.38 -32.03
C ILE A 472 1.72 -0.73 -33.38
N ASP A 473 1.54 0.28 -34.24
CA ASP A 473 1.02 0.11 -35.60
C ASP A 473 2.04 0.52 -36.65
N ALA A 474 2.66 -0.46 -37.31
CA ALA A 474 3.56 -0.19 -38.42
C ALA A 474 2.84 0.08 -39.75
N SER A 475 1.50 0.25 -39.78
CA SER A 475 0.75 0.83 -40.92
C SER A 475 1.07 0.22 -42.30
N GLY A 476 1.35 -1.08 -42.35
CA GLY A 476 1.74 -1.79 -43.59
C GLY A 476 3.22 -1.67 -43.99
N VAL A 477 4.12 -1.28 -43.07
CA VAL A 477 5.59 -1.34 -43.24
C VAL A 477 6.20 -2.50 -42.45
N ASP A 478 7.46 -2.83 -42.75
CA ASP A 478 8.22 -3.84 -42.02
C ASP A 478 8.81 -3.26 -40.73
N ILE A 479 8.82 -4.08 -39.67
CA ILE A 479 9.38 -3.71 -38.37
C ILE A 479 9.99 -4.92 -37.65
N GLY A 480 11.20 -4.74 -37.12
CA GLY A 480 11.81 -5.66 -36.15
C GLY A 480 11.51 -5.21 -34.72
N ILE A 481 11.16 -6.14 -33.83
CA ILE A 481 11.01 -5.88 -32.41
C ILE A 481 11.88 -6.87 -31.63
N THR A 482 12.74 -6.37 -30.75
CA THR A 482 13.70 -7.18 -29.98
C THR A 482 13.62 -6.83 -28.50
N ALA A 483 13.45 -7.84 -27.65
CA ALA A 483 13.57 -7.71 -26.19
C ALA A 483 14.65 -8.65 -25.67
N GLY A 484 15.70 -8.08 -25.08
CA GLY A 484 16.86 -8.80 -24.57
C GLY A 484 16.67 -9.37 -23.16
N ALA A 485 17.69 -10.11 -22.72
CA ALA A 485 17.69 -10.73 -21.40
C ALA A 485 17.58 -9.67 -20.27
N GLY A 486 16.73 -9.95 -19.30
CA GLY A 486 16.56 -9.08 -18.13
C GLY A 486 15.60 -7.88 -18.31
N THR A 487 14.99 -7.70 -19.49
CA THR A 487 14.14 -6.53 -19.83
C THR A 487 12.66 -6.70 -19.48
N TYR A 488 11.93 -5.58 -19.43
CA TYR A 488 10.47 -5.53 -19.28
C TYR A 488 9.79 -5.00 -20.55
N PHE A 489 8.69 -5.62 -21.00
CA PHE A 489 7.91 -5.13 -22.15
C PHE A 489 6.39 -5.32 -21.96
N VAL A 490 5.70 -4.26 -21.55
CA VAL A 490 4.23 -4.20 -21.48
C VAL A 490 3.69 -3.47 -22.71
N ALA A 491 2.71 -4.07 -23.38
CA ALA A 491 2.01 -3.47 -24.51
C ALA A 491 0.49 -3.75 -24.38
N ARG A 492 -0.28 -2.70 -24.15
CA ARG A 492 -1.74 -2.77 -23.93
C ARG A 492 -2.45 -1.92 -24.97
N GLY A 493 -3.47 -2.50 -25.61
CA GLY A 493 -4.27 -1.82 -26.63
C GLY A 493 -5.74 -2.21 -26.55
N ASN A 494 -6.57 -1.59 -27.37
CA ASN A 494 -8.01 -1.85 -27.49
C ASN A 494 -8.44 -1.57 -28.94
N THR A 495 -8.71 -2.61 -29.72
CA THR A 495 -8.94 -2.48 -31.17
C THR A 495 -10.40 -2.66 -31.57
N ALA A 496 -10.82 -2.07 -32.71
CA ALA A 496 -12.22 -2.10 -33.13
C ALA A 496 -12.74 -3.51 -33.46
N SER A 497 -11.92 -4.30 -34.16
CA SER A 497 -12.27 -5.62 -34.69
C SER A 497 -11.58 -6.74 -33.92
N ALA A 498 -12.24 -7.89 -33.81
CA ALA A 498 -11.64 -9.09 -33.24
C ALA A 498 -10.39 -9.54 -34.03
N ASN A 499 -10.32 -9.19 -35.32
CA ASN A 499 -9.23 -9.52 -36.25
C ASN A 499 -8.17 -8.39 -36.34
N SER A 500 -8.02 -7.57 -35.29
CA SER A 500 -7.06 -6.46 -35.27
C SER A 500 -6.17 -6.55 -34.04
N GLY A 501 -4.88 -6.75 -34.27
CA GLY A 501 -3.83 -6.84 -33.27
C GLY A 501 -3.49 -5.50 -32.60
N ILE A 502 -2.88 -5.58 -31.42
CA ILE A 502 -2.23 -4.43 -30.76
C ILE A 502 -0.82 -4.17 -31.31
N PHE A 503 -0.22 -5.17 -31.97
CA PHE A 503 0.96 -5.05 -32.82
C PHE A 503 0.56 -5.28 -34.28
N ILE A 504 0.87 -4.35 -35.17
CA ILE A 504 0.62 -4.47 -36.61
C ILE A 504 1.91 -4.28 -37.42
N GLY A 505 2.14 -5.12 -38.44
CA GLY A 505 3.23 -4.94 -39.41
C GLY A 505 3.08 -5.80 -40.68
N ALA A 506 3.59 -5.32 -41.82
CA ALA A 506 3.56 -6.08 -43.07
C ALA A 506 4.54 -7.27 -43.02
N ASN A 507 5.72 -7.04 -42.46
CA ASN A 507 6.66 -8.07 -42.06
C ASN A 507 7.12 -7.77 -40.63
N LEU A 508 6.48 -8.42 -39.65
CA LEU A 508 6.79 -8.27 -38.23
C LEU A 508 7.80 -9.35 -37.83
N GLN A 509 8.99 -8.94 -37.41
CA GLN A 509 10.04 -9.84 -36.95
C GLN A 509 10.26 -9.62 -35.45
N PHE A 510 9.63 -10.44 -34.62
CA PHE A 510 9.66 -10.31 -33.16
C PHE A 510 10.65 -11.33 -32.56
N SER A 511 11.55 -10.88 -31.69
CA SER A 511 12.42 -11.76 -30.90
C SER A 511 12.42 -11.37 -29.42
N MET A 512 12.38 -12.39 -28.56
CA MET A 512 12.50 -12.30 -27.12
C MET A 512 13.46 -13.37 -26.63
N ASP A 513 14.37 -13.01 -25.74
CA ASP A 513 15.29 -13.97 -25.11
C ASP A 513 15.44 -13.64 -23.63
N SER A 514 14.91 -14.49 -22.75
CA SER A 514 15.16 -14.42 -21.30
C SER A 514 14.77 -13.07 -20.66
N VAL A 515 13.71 -12.44 -21.16
CA VAL A 515 13.11 -11.20 -20.60
C VAL A 515 12.63 -11.43 -19.16
N LYS A 516 12.59 -10.40 -18.30
CA LYS A 516 12.01 -10.52 -16.95
C LYS A 516 10.49 -10.67 -17.01
N TYR A 517 9.83 -9.80 -17.77
CA TYR A 517 8.37 -9.79 -17.88
C TYR A 517 7.90 -9.22 -19.22
N PHE A 518 6.85 -9.82 -19.78
CA PHE A 518 6.05 -9.15 -20.79
C PHE A 518 4.56 -9.33 -20.56
N ASP A 519 3.76 -8.37 -21.00
CA ASP A 519 2.29 -8.42 -20.96
C ASP A 519 1.71 -7.76 -22.22
N PHE A 520 1.21 -8.60 -23.13
CA PHE A 520 0.68 -8.21 -24.42
C PHE A 520 -0.83 -8.46 -24.44
N ARG A 521 -1.61 -7.38 -24.34
CA ARG A 521 -3.03 -7.46 -24.01
C ARG A 521 -3.89 -6.58 -24.91
N ASN A 522 -4.88 -7.19 -25.56
CA ASN A 522 -5.96 -6.50 -26.25
C ASN A 522 -7.22 -6.47 -25.36
N ASN A 523 -7.57 -5.28 -24.87
CA ASN A 523 -8.71 -5.01 -24.00
C ASN A 523 -10.07 -4.96 -24.72
N ARG A 524 -10.10 -5.30 -26.02
CA ARG A 524 -11.34 -5.33 -26.81
C ARG A 524 -12.41 -6.22 -26.15
N THR A 525 -13.59 -5.63 -25.91
CA THR A 525 -14.75 -6.36 -25.38
C THR A 525 -15.15 -7.55 -26.28
N GLY A 526 -15.29 -8.73 -25.68
CA GLY A 526 -15.51 -9.99 -26.41
C GLY A 526 -14.25 -10.60 -27.02
N GLY A 527 -13.07 -10.04 -26.74
CA GLY A 527 -11.77 -10.50 -27.23
C GLY A 527 -11.35 -9.87 -28.56
N GLY A 528 -10.04 -9.83 -28.78
CA GLY A 528 -9.40 -9.42 -30.02
C GLY A 528 -7.96 -9.93 -30.08
N GLN A 529 -7.44 -10.12 -31.28
CA GLN A 529 -6.08 -10.63 -31.49
C GLN A 529 -5.01 -9.75 -30.82
N VAL A 530 -3.87 -10.34 -30.46
CA VAL A 530 -2.69 -9.59 -30.02
C VAL A 530 -1.86 -9.08 -31.22
N PHE A 531 -1.80 -9.85 -32.31
CA PHE A 531 -0.97 -9.55 -33.49
C PHE A 531 -1.82 -9.48 -34.77
N SER A 532 -1.50 -8.55 -35.67
CA SER A 532 -1.90 -8.57 -37.08
C SER A 532 -0.65 -8.43 -37.95
N ALA A 533 -0.21 -9.53 -38.54
CA ALA A 533 1.13 -9.66 -39.11
C ALA A 533 1.07 -10.32 -40.48
N GLY A 534 1.74 -9.77 -41.50
CA GLY A 534 1.74 -10.37 -42.83
C GLY A 534 2.41 -11.75 -42.88
N SER A 535 2.14 -12.53 -43.93
CA SER A 535 2.52 -13.95 -44.00
C SER A 535 4.02 -14.29 -43.93
N GLY A 536 4.92 -13.32 -44.15
CA GLY A 536 6.38 -13.50 -43.99
C GLY A 536 6.91 -13.28 -42.57
N SER A 537 6.04 -12.92 -41.62
CA SER A 537 6.40 -12.54 -40.26
C SER A 537 6.85 -13.75 -39.41
N SER A 538 7.75 -13.51 -38.44
CA SER A 538 8.08 -14.50 -37.39
C SER A 538 8.10 -13.89 -35.98
N PHE A 539 7.77 -14.70 -34.97
CA PHE A 539 7.99 -14.38 -33.55
C PHE A 539 8.74 -15.54 -32.89
N THR A 540 9.86 -15.25 -32.24
CA THR A 540 10.61 -16.22 -31.41
C THR A 540 10.66 -15.75 -29.96
N SER A 541 10.43 -16.66 -29.01
CA SER A 541 10.61 -16.43 -27.58
C SER A 541 11.41 -17.56 -26.97
N LYS A 542 12.34 -17.22 -26.06
CA LYS A 542 13.17 -18.20 -25.34
C LYS A 542 13.09 -18.04 -23.84
N ASN A 543 13.26 -19.16 -23.14
CA ASN A 543 13.28 -19.27 -21.68
C ASN A 543 12.14 -18.48 -21.04
N SER A 544 10.90 -18.73 -21.48
CA SER A 544 9.72 -17.93 -21.11
C SER A 544 8.71 -18.75 -20.32
N ASP A 545 8.30 -18.27 -19.14
CA ASP A 545 7.17 -18.81 -18.38
C ASP A 545 5.86 -18.21 -18.92
N LEU A 546 5.41 -18.75 -20.06
CA LEU A 546 4.32 -18.21 -20.87
C LEU A 546 2.93 -18.59 -20.31
N ALA A 547 2.08 -17.60 -20.10
CA ALA A 547 0.66 -17.71 -19.79
C ALA A 547 -0.20 -17.05 -20.88
N VAL A 548 -1.35 -17.64 -21.22
CA VAL A 548 -2.24 -17.16 -22.31
C VAL A 548 -3.72 -17.19 -21.93
N TRP A 549 -4.49 -16.19 -22.39
CA TRP A 549 -5.94 -16.06 -22.13
C TRP A 549 -6.72 -16.00 -23.44
N LYS A 550 -7.73 -16.87 -23.59
CA LYS A 550 -8.56 -16.94 -24.80
C LYS A 550 -9.44 -15.70 -25.00
N ASN A 551 -9.78 -15.44 -26.25
CA ASN A 551 -10.72 -14.38 -26.64
C ASN A 551 -12.02 -14.49 -25.86
N GLY A 552 -12.42 -13.41 -25.19
CA GLY A 552 -13.66 -13.32 -24.40
C GLY A 552 -13.59 -13.89 -22.98
N SER A 553 -12.44 -14.39 -22.53
CA SER A 553 -12.23 -14.77 -21.11
C SER A 553 -11.98 -13.54 -20.21
N ASN A 554 -12.04 -13.73 -18.88
CA ASN A 554 -11.57 -12.71 -17.94
C ASN A 554 -10.04 -12.60 -18.04
N LEU A 555 -9.55 -11.50 -18.61
CA LEU A 555 -8.11 -11.27 -18.82
C LEU A 555 -7.35 -10.92 -17.52
N ASP A 556 -8.09 -10.62 -16.44
CA ASP A 556 -7.59 -10.33 -15.09
C ASP A 556 -7.76 -11.53 -14.13
N GLY A 557 -8.21 -12.69 -14.65
CA GLY A 557 -8.32 -13.94 -13.89
C GLY A 557 -7.22 -14.94 -14.25
N ASN A 558 -7.37 -16.19 -13.82
CA ASN A 558 -6.43 -17.27 -14.12
C ASN A 558 -6.24 -17.47 -15.65
N PRO A 559 -5.01 -17.79 -16.11
CA PRO A 559 -4.75 -18.07 -17.52
C PRO A 559 -5.50 -19.32 -18.01
N THR A 560 -5.75 -19.37 -19.33
CA THR A 560 -6.34 -20.54 -19.96
C THR A 560 -5.34 -21.70 -20.07
N TYR A 561 -4.09 -21.38 -20.37
CA TYR A 561 -2.96 -22.32 -20.38
C TYR A 561 -1.71 -21.59 -19.90
N GLN A 562 -0.79 -22.34 -19.30
CA GLN A 562 0.52 -21.86 -18.87
C GLN A 562 1.59 -22.93 -19.09
N TRP A 563 2.81 -22.51 -19.44
CA TRP A 563 3.96 -23.39 -19.63
C TRP A 563 5.23 -22.71 -19.11
N ALA A 564 5.94 -23.36 -18.20
CA ALA A 564 7.17 -22.84 -17.61
C ALA A 564 8.39 -23.11 -18.51
N ASN A 565 9.33 -22.16 -18.56
CA ASN A 565 10.62 -22.24 -19.24
C ASN A 565 10.55 -22.78 -20.68
N VAL A 566 9.63 -22.25 -21.50
CA VAL A 566 9.47 -22.68 -22.89
C VAL A 566 10.27 -21.84 -23.88
N ASN A 567 10.78 -22.51 -24.91
CA ASN A 567 11.28 -21.92 -26.14
C ASN A 567 10.23 -22.18 -27.23
N PHE A 568 9.75 -21.16 -27.94
CA PHE A 568 8.78 -21.33 -29.03
C PHE A 568 9.02 -20.38 -30.19
N ALA A 569 8.53 -20.77 -31.37
CA ALA A 569 8.51 -19.95 -32.57
C ALA A 569 7.13 -19.97 -33.23
N LEU A 570 6.61 -18.80 -33.57
CA LEU A 570 5.39 -18.60 -34.35
C LEU A 570 5.73 -18.02 -35.72
N SER A 571 4.93 -18.35 -36.75
CA SER A 571 5.10 -17.80 -38.10
C SER A 571 3.79 -17.73 -38.87
N GLY A 572 3.87 -17.15 -40.08
CA GLY A 572 2.74 -17.01 -40.99
C GLY A 572 1.85 -15.81 -40.67
N GLN A 573 0.73 -15.73 -41.37
CA GLN A 573 -0.25 -14.65 -41.19
C GLN A 573 -0.74 -14.61 -39.74
N ASP A 574 -0.69 -13.44 -39.13
CA ASP A 574 -1.08 -13.14 -37.75
C ASP A 574 -0.43 -14.07 -36.71
N PHE A 575 0.77 -14.60 -37.03
CA PHE A 575 1.49 -15.61 -36.25
C PHE A 575 0.66 -16.88 -35.94
N ALA A 576 -0.30 -17.21 -36.81
CA ALA A 576 -1.25 -18.30 -36.57
C ALA A 576 -0.62 -19.71 -36.53
N THR A 577 0.65 -19.88 -36.92
CA THR A 577 1.32 -21.20 -36.96
C THR A 577 2.37 -21.33 -35.86
N LEU A 578 2.11 -22.15 -34.84
CA LEU A 578 3.15 -22.65 -33.94
C LEU A 578 4.13 -23.52 -34.75
N SER A 579 5.32 -22.98 -34.98
CA SER A 579 6.33 -23.54 -35.90
C SER A 579 7.32 -24.46 -35.18
N SER A 580 7.60 -24.17 -33.90
CA SER A 580 8.31 -25.06 -32.99
C SER A 580 8.00 -24.71 -31.54
N THR A 581 8.15 -25.68 -30.64
CA THR A 581 8.23 -25.48 -29.19
C THR A 581 9.12 -26.53 -28.55
N SER A 582 9.75 -26.21 -27.41
CA SER A 582 10.47 -27.17 -26.57
C SER A 582 9.55 -28.01 -25.68
N ASP A 583 8.27 -27.66 -25.55
CA ASP A 583 7.33 -28.33 -24.66
C ASP A 583 6.22 -29.12 -25.41
N ALA A 584 6.09 -30.40 -25.07
CA ALA A 584 5.16 -31.32 -25.73
C ALA A 584 3.68 -31.05 -25.37
N ASN A 585 3.41 -30.45 -24.21
CA ASN A 585 2.06 -30.06 -23.81
C ASN A 585 1.63 -28.82 -24.62
N MET A 586 2.48 -27.81 -24.75
CA MET A 586 2.28 -26.63 -25.59
C MET A 586 2.03 -27.03 -27.04
N GLN A 587 2.82 -27.97 -27.58
CA GLN A 587 2.64 -28.50 -28.94
C GLN A 587 1.25 -29.09 -29.17
N SER A 588 0.60 -29.58 -28.12
CA SER A 588 -0.74 -30.22 -28.16
C SER A 588 -1.90 -29.27 -27.86
N HIS A 589 -1.68 -28.20 -27.09
CA HIS A 589 -2.77 -27.36 -26.55
C HIS A 589 -2.72 -25.87 -26.96
N PHE A 590 -1.58 -25.34 -27.42
CA PHE A 590 -1.46 -23.90 -27.74
C PHE A 590 -2.32 -23.47 -28.95
N GLY A 591 -2.45 -24.31 -29.98
CA GLY A 591 -3.23 -23.99 -31.17
C GLY A 591 -2.65 -22.81 -31.97
N ALA A 592 -3.48 -21.82 -32.28
CA ALA A 592 -3.09 -20.62 -33.02
C ALA A 592 -3.18 -19.38 -32.12
N VAL A 593 -2.19 -18.48 -32.19
CA VAL A 593 -2.13 -17.31 -31.28
C VAL A 593 -3.30 -16.34 -31.45
N THR A 594 -3.95 -16.35 -32.61
CA THR A 594 -5.16 -15.57 -32.93
C THR A 594 -6.38 -15.94 -32.05
N GLN A 595 -6.30 -17.03 -31.29
CA GLN A 595 -7.31 -17.44 -30.31
C GLN A 595 -7.18 -16.71 -28.95
N TYR A 596 -6.09 -15.95 -28.74
CA TYR A 596 -5.78 -15.29 -27.47
C TYR A 596 -5.86 -13.76 -27.56
N SER A 597 -6.36 -13.14 -26.47
CA SER A 597 -6.37 -11.68 -26.29
C SER A 597 -5.33 -11.19 -25.29
N ARG A 598 -4.71 -12.08 -24.52
CA ARG A 598 -3.58 -11.78 -23.64
C ARG A 598 -2.52 -12.88 -23.76
N LEU A 599 -1.27 -12.48 -23.96
CA LEU A 599 -0.08 -13.30 -23.74
C LEU A 599 0.78 -12.57 -22.71
N SER A 600 1.25 -13.27 -21.69
CA SER A 600 2.21 -12.73 -20.73
C SER A 600 3.27 -13.80 -20.44
N ALA A 601 4.50 -13.39 -20.13
CA ALA A 601 5.44 -14.28 -19.46
C ALA A 601 6.08 -13.55 -18.28
N ASN A 602 6.36 -14.30 -17.21
CA ASN A 602 6.93 -13.76 -15.98
C ASN A 602 8.05 -14.66 -15.48
N ASN A 603 9.29 -14.26 -15.77
CA ASN A 603 10.51 -14.95 -15.36
C ASN A 603 11.12 -14.31 -14.10
N GLN A 604 10.32 -13.56 -13.34
CA GLN A 604 10.74 -12.94 -12.09
C GLN A 604 10.61 -13.93 -10.93
N ALA A 605 11.34 -13.68 -9.85
CA ALA A 605 11.15 -14.41 -8.60
C ALA A 605 9.80 -14.06 -7.95
N ALA A 606 9.26 -15.00 -7.18
CA ALA A 606 8.22 -14.68 -6.20
C ALA A 606 8.80 -13.82 -5.07
N ILE A 607 7.94 -13.08 -4.38
CA ILE A 607 8.29 -12.35 -3.16
C ILE A 607 7.53 -12.99 -2.01
N ILE A 608 8.23 -13.42 -0.95
CA ILE A 608 7.59 -13.67 0.34
C ILE A 608 7.71 -12.39 1.12
N ASP A 609 6.61 -11.64 1.28
CA ASP A 609 6.63 -10.33 1.95
C ASP A 609 6.27 -10.41 3.44
N ASP A 610 5.66 -11.52 3.88
CA ASP A 610 5.23 -11.74 5.26
C ASP A 610 5.33 -13.22 5.65
N LEU A 611 5.82 -13.44 6.86
CA LEU A 611 5.90 -14.73 7.53
C LEU A 611 5.35 -14.53 8.94
N ARG A 612 4.18 -15.11 9.21
CA ARG A 612 3.44 -14.82 10.44
C ARG A 612 4.15 -15.36 11.67
N VAL A 613 4.05 -14.59 12.75
CA VAL A 613 4.45 -14.98 14.10
C VAL A 613 3.42 -15.97 14.63
N PRO A 614 3.76 -17.26 14.80
CA PRO A 614 2.82 -18.27 15.28
C PRO A 614 2.84 -18.37 16.81
N THR A 615 1.96 -19.20 17.34
CA THR A 615 1.91 -19.58 18.76
C THR A 615 1.91 -21.10 18.92
N ASN A 616 2.09 -21.60 20.13
CA ASN A 616 1.92 -23.03 20.43
C ASN A 616 0.45 -23.50 20.44
N ALA A 617 -0.51 -22.60 20.18
CA ALA A 617 -1.89 -22.95 19.87
C ALA A 617 -2.15 -23.19 18.36
N ASP A 618 -1.12 -23.12 17.51
CA ASP A 618 -1.21 -23.28 16.06
C ASP A 618 -0.77 -24.66 15.57
N LYS A 619 -1.54 -25.23 14.63
CA LYS A 619 -1.19 -26.44 13.85
C LYS A 619 -0.73 -26.11 12.43
N TYR A 620 -0.64 -24.83 12.09
CA TYR A 620 -0.25 -24.35 10.77
C TYR A 620 0.72 -23.18 10.87
N VAL A 621 1.65 -23.10 9.92
CA VAL A 621 2.48 -21.93 9.64
C VAL A 621 1.85 -21.17 8.48
N TYR A 622 1.80 -19.85 8.59
CA TYR A 622 1.26 -18.97 7.56
C TYR A 622 2.32 -18.01 7.01
N ALA A 623 2.39 -17.91 5.69
CA ALA A 623 3.16 -16.90 4.98
C ALA A 623 2.29 -16.20 3.93
N HIS A 624 2.77 -15.12 3.33
CA HIS A 624 2.15 -14.48 2.18
C HIS A 624 3.14 -14.39 1.02
N ALA A 625 2.66 -14.66 -0.18
CA ALA A 625 3.42 -14.53 -1.42
C ALA A 625 2.79 -13.51 -2.34
N SER A 626 3.63 -12.60 -2.84
CA SER A 626 3.34 -11.69 -3.93
C SER A 626 4.12 -12.09 -5.18
N VAL A 627 3.54 -11.84 -6.35
CA VAL A 627 4.15 -12.08 -7.68
C VAL A 627 4.30 -10.76 -8.41
N PRO A 628 5.52 -10.38 -8.84
CA PRO A 628 5.75 -9.17 -9.64
C PRO A 628 5.01 -9.20 -10.99
N GLU A 629 4.33 -8.12 -11.38
CA GLU A 629 3.65 -7.96 -12.68
C GLU A 629 4.16 -6.75 -13.48
N GLY A 630 5.47 -6.77 -13.75
CA GLY A 630 6.19 -5.65 -14.37
C GLY A 630 7.32 -5.16 -13.49
N LYS A 631 7.83 -3.95 -13.77
CA LYS A 631 8.93 -3.33 -13.02
C LYS A 631 8.34 -2.54 -11.85
N GLY A 632 8.61 -2.99 -10.63
CA GLY A 632 8.16 -2.32 -9.39
C GLY A 632 6.68 -2.52 -9.01
N GLU A 633 5.91 -3.26 -9.79
CA GLU A 633 4.52 -3.65 -9.49
C GLU A 633 4.45 -5.12 -9.07
N ALA A 634 3.60 -5.44 -8.09
CA ALA A 634 3.32 -6.81 -7.65
C ALA A 634 1.86 -6.96 -7.22
N ARG A 635 1.37 -8.20 -7.28
CA ARG A 635 0.03 -8.61 -6.83
C ARG A 635 0.14 -9.81 -5.88
N ASP A 636 -0.91 -10.07 -5.11
CA ASP A 636 -1.08 -11.34 -4.40
C ASP A 636 -0.90 -12.53 -5.38
N ALA A 637 -0.24 -13.60 -4.92
CA ALA A 637 -0.10 -14.83 -5.69
C ALA A 637 -1.46 -15.51 -5.93
N TYR A 638 -1.62 -16.14 -7.09
CA TYR A 638 -2.78 -16.96 -7.43
C TYR A 638 -2.69 -18.36 -6.81
N ASP A 639 -3.79 -19.11 -6.93
CA ASP A 639 -3.88 -20.49 -6.48
C ASP A 639 -2.81 -21.38 -7.16
N ASN A 640 -2.05 -22.11 -6.34
CA ASN A 640 -0.94 -22.98 -6.73
C ASN A 640 0.21 -22.29 -7.52
N GLU A 641 0.32 -20.96 -7.47
CA GLU A 641 1.31 -20.20 -8.26
C GLU A 641 2.72 -20.17 -7.64
N VAL A 642 2.82 -19.95 -6.33
CA VAL A 642 4.10 -19.88 -5.60
C VAL A 642 4.23 -21.04 -4.63
N LEU A 643 5.32 -21.80 -4.73
CA LEU A 643 5.72 -22.82 -3.76
C LEU A 643 6.74 -22.24 -2.78
N ALA A 644 6.41 -22.17 -1.49
CA ALA A 644 7.35 -21.79 -0.44
C ALA A 644 7.80 -22.99 0.40
N THR A 645 9.04 -22.96 0.88
CA THR A 645 9.56 -23.91 1.87
C THR A 645 10.14 -23.14 3.07
N ILE A 646 9.74 -23.55 4.27
CA ILE A 646 10.05 -22.91 5.55
C ILE A 646 10.73 -23.94 6.46
N ALA A 647 11.84 -23.56 7.07
CA ALA A 647 12.47 -24.30 8.16
C ALA A 647 11.76 -24.02 9.48
N LEU A 648 11.50 -25.07 10.26
CA LEU A 648 11.27 -24.98 11.69
C LEU A 648 12.56 -25.39 12.40
N ASN A 649 13.07 -24.54 13.29
CA ASN A 649 14.32 -24.77 14.04
C ASN A 649 14.04 -24.74 15.54
N ASP A 650 14.65 -25.67 16.27
CA ASP A 650 14.57 -25.71 17.74
C ASP A 650 15.29 -24.50 18.39
N PRO A 651 15.15 -24.28 19.71
CA PRO A 651 15.81 -23.17 20.41
C PRO A 651 17.35 -23.20 20.40
N SER A 652 17.97 -24.30 19.93
CA SER A 652 19.43 -24.37 19.69
C SER A 652 19.83 -23.87 18.30
N GLY A 653 18.85 -23.50 17.46
CA GLY A 653 19.03 -23.09 16.07
C GLY A 653 19.15 -24.27 15.09
N LYS A 654 18.86 -25.49 15.52
CA LYS A 654 18.93 -26.69 14.68
C LYS A 654 17.59 -26.91 13.98
N GLN A 655 17.63 -27.01 12.66
CA GLN A 655 16.45 -27.32 11.83
C GLN A 655 15.88 -28.71 12.20
N VAL A 656 14.66 -28.73 12.73
CA VAL A 656 13.92 -29.94 13.10
C VAL A 656 12.93 -30.39 12.01
N ALA A 657 12.41 -29.47 11.20
CA ALA A 657 11.55 -29.80 10.06
C ALA A 657 11.74 -28.84 8.88
N LYS A 658 11.31 -29.29 7.70
CA LYS A 658 11.02 -28.44 6.53
C LYS A 658 9.54 -28.58 6.20
N LEU A 659 8.87 -27.44 6.08
CA LEU A 659 7.44 -27.32 5.84
C LEU A 659 7.28 -26.67 4.46
N SER A 660 6.54 -27.29 3.54
CA SER A 660 6.34 -26.75 2.19
C SER A 660 4.85 -26.63 1.88
N GLY A 661 4.46 -25.53 1.25
CA GLY A 661 3.09 -25.25 0.86
C GLY A 661 3.04 -24.25 -0.29
N VAL A 662 1.87 -24.15 -0.90
CA VAL A 662 1.60 -23.34 -2.09
C VAL A 662 0.65 -22.18 -1.76
N SER A 663 0.70 -21.12 -2.56
CA SER A 663 -0.21 -19.98 -2.44
C SER A 663 -1.66 -20.34 -2.74
N ASP A 664 -2.56 -19.82 -1.92
CA ASP A 664 -4.01 -19.86 -2.12
C ASP A 664 -4.47 -18.56 -2.82
N GLY A 665 -5.26 -18.70 -3.89
CA GLY A 665 -5.79 -17.58 -4.67
C GLY A 665 -7.11 -17.02 -4.13
N ASP A 666 -7.74 -17.69 -3.18
CA ASP A 666 -8.91 -17.23 -2.45
C ASP A 666 -8.51 -16.42 -1.20
N PRO A 667 -9.33 -15.44 -0.79
CA PRO A 667 -8.97 -14.56 0.31
C PRO A 667 -9.10 -15.28 1.67
N MET A 668 -7.99 -15.35 2.41
CA MET A 668 -7.88 -15.95 3.73
C MET A 668 -7.61 -14.91 4.82
N SER A 669 -8.36 -14.99 5.94
CA SER A 669 -8.07 -14.28 7.18
C SER A 669 -7.24 -15.18 8.09
N VAL A 670 -6.19 -14.62 8.69
CA VAL A 670 -5.31 -15.30 9.65
C VAL A 670 -5.23 -14.45 10.91
N TYR A 671 -5.44 -15.06 12.08
CA TYR A 671 -5.37 -14.42 13.40
C TYR A 671 -6.26 -13.17 13.58
N GLY A 672 -7.39 -13.12 12.86
CA GLY A 672 -8.35 -12.02 12.91
C GLY A 672 -8.05 -10.83 11.97
N ASP A 673 -6.97 -10.90 11.19
CA ASP A 673 -6.64 -9.88 10.20
C ASP A 673 -7.67 -9.81 9.07
N ALA A 674 -7.66 -8.70 8.33
CA ALA A 674 -8.42 -8.56 7.09
C ALA A 674 -8.05 -9.67 6.09
N SER A 675 -9.07 -10.26 5.45
CA SER A 675 -8.88 -11.35 4.49
C SER A 675 -8.18 -10.87 3.21
N ARG A 676 -7.11 -11.55 2.78
CA ARG A 676 -6.36 -11.27 1.54
C ARG A 676 -5.96 -12.55 0.82
N LYS A 677 -5.63 -12.47 -0.47
CA LYS A 677 -5.20 -13.62 -1.28
C LYS A 677 -3.72 -13.89 -1.07
N GLY A 678 -3.10 -14.77 -1.86
CA GLY A 678 -1.65 -15.04 -1.83
C GLY A 678 -1.16 -15.71 -0.55
N MET A 679 -2.06 -16.07 0.36
CA MET A 679 -1.70 -16.70 1.64
C MET A 679 -1.27 -18.14 1.42
N ILE A 680 -0.17 -18.54 2.06
CA ILE A 680 0.35 -19.91 2.07
C ILE A 680 0.04 -20.50 3.45
N LYS A 681 -0.82 -21.52 3.50
CA LYS A 681 -1.15 -22.28 4.72
C LYS A 681 -0.40 -23.61 4.72
N ILE A 682 0.59 -23.76 5.61
CA ILE A 682 1.44 -24.95 5.67
C ILE A 682 1.17 -25.74 6.96
N PRO A 683 0.84 -27.05 6.91
CA PRO A 683 0.70 -27.87 8.12
C PRO A 683 2.02 -27.95 8.91
N ALA A 684 1.92 -27.85 10.23
CA ALA A 684 2.99 -28.18 11.15
C ALA A 684 3.33 -29.69 11.09
N PRO A 685 4.52 -30.12 11.58
CA PRO A 685 4.91 -31.53 11.57
C PRO A 685 3.83 -32.44 12.16
N ASN A 686 3.46 -33.50 11.44
CA ASN A 686 2.43 -34.46 11.84
C ASN A 686 1.04 -33.85 12.16
N ALA A 687 0.75 -32.62 11.74
CA ALA A 687 -0.43 -31.83 12.13
C ALA A 687 -0.60 -31.67 13.66
N THR A 688 0.50 -31.67 14.41
CA THR A 688 0.51 -31.34 15.84
C THR A 688 0.73 -29.84 16.05
N PHE A 689 0.53 -29.36 17.27
CA PHE A 689 0.85 -27.97 17.63
C PHE A 689 2.35 -27.68 17.49
N LEU A 690 2.68 -26.43 17.15
CA LEU A 690 4.06 -25.96 17.09
C LEU A 690 4.67 -25.88 18.50
N PRO A 691 5.90 -26.37 18.74
CA PRO A 691 6.57 -26.21 20.04
C PRO A 691 6.85 -24.73 20.33
N ALA A 692 6.60 -24.28 21.56
CA ALA A 692 7.01 -22.95 21.99
C ALA A 692 8.53 -22.76 21.88
N LEU A 693 8.94 -21.53 21.65
CA LEU A 693 10.33 -21.07 21.45
C LEU A 693 11.03 -21.54 20.16
N ASP A 694 10.47 -22.47 19.38
CA ASP A 694 10.96 -22.79 18.03
C ASP A 694 10.93 -21.53 17.13
N THR A 695 11.74 -21.52 16.07
CA THR A 695 11.83 -20.40 15.12
C THR A 695 11.61 -20.83 13.67
N LEU A 696 10.89 -19.99 12.92
CA LEU A 696 10.64 -20.16 11.50
C LEU A 696 11.71 -19.46 10.66
N LYS A 697 12.00 -19.96 9.45
CA LYS A 697 12.82 -19.27 8.46
C LYS A 697 12.45 -19.68 7.04
N VAL A 698 12.26 -18.72 6.13
CA VAL A 698 12.07 -19.02 4.70
C VAL A 698 13.36 -19.62 4.12
N LEU A 699 13.27 -20.79 3.48
CA LEU A 699 14.38 -21.48 2.81
C LEU A 699 14.36 -21.29 1.30
N SER A 700 13.17 -21.27 0.70
CA SER A 700 12.97 -21.01 -0.73
C SER A 700 11.56 -20.52 -1.00
N ALA A 701 11.41 -19.82 -2.12
CA ALA A 701 10.13 -19.54 -2.76
C ALA A 701 10.34 -19.68 -4.28
N THR A 702 9.44 -20.37 -4.97
CA THR A 702 9.61 -20.72 -6.39
C THR A 702 8.34 -20.34 -7.15
N LEU A 703 8.48 -19.56 -8.23
CA LEU A 703 7.43 -19.24 -9.19
C LEU A 703 7.65 -20.09 -10.45
N GLY A 704 6.83 -21.10 -10.70
CA GLY A 704 6.99 -22.00 -11.86
C GLY A 704 8.31 -22.80 -11.82
N GLN A 705 9.34 -22.31 -12.52
CA GLN A 705 10.72 -22.83 -12.45
C GLN A 705 11.75 -21.81 -11.93
N HIS A 706 11.31 -20.60 -11.56
CA HIS A 706 12.17 -19.52 -11.09
C HIS A 706 12.26 -19.52 -9.57
N ASP A 707 13.39 -19.99 -9.05
CA ASP A 707 13.72 -19.89 -7.63
C ASP A 707 14.06 -18.45 -7.24
N THR A 708 13.52 -18.00 -6.12
CA THR A 708 13.84 -16.71 -5.52
C THR A 708 15.27 -16.73 -5.00
N PRO A 709 16.14 -15.78 -5.39
CA PRO A 709 17.51 -15.71 -4.89
C PRO A 709 17.56 -15.65 -3.36
N ALA A 710 18.53 -16.32 -2.75
CA ALA A 710 18.64 -16.37 -1.29
C ALA A 710 18.92 -15.00 -0.63
N SER A 711 19.32 -13.99 -1.41
CA SER A 711 19.42 -12.58 -1.00
C SER A 711 18.08 -11.88 -0.86
N ASP A 712 17.05 -12.38 -1.54
CA ASP A 712 15.76 -11.71 -1.76
C ASP A 712 14.66 -12.36 -0.89
N LEU A 713 14.98 -13.47 -0.22
CA LEU A 713 14.14 -14.11 0.79
C LEU A 713 14.16 -13.33 2.12
N PRO A 714 13.05 -13.33 2.89
CA PRO A 714 13.01 -12.74 4.22
C PRO A 714 14.11 -13.24 5.15
N THR A 715 14.79 -12.29 5.79
CA THR A 715 15.78 -12.55 6.84
C THR A 715 15.16 -12.66 8.23
N SER A 716 13.85 -12.36 8.36
CA SER A 716 13.09 -12.51 9.60
C SER A 716 13.02 -13.96 10.03
N THR A 717 13.15 -14.18 11.34
CA THR A 717 12.99 -15.51 11.95
C THR A 717 11.98 -15.46 13.10
N PRO A 718 10.66 -15.45 12.82
CA PRO A 718 9.63 -15.41 13.85
C PRO A 718 9.73 -16.58 14.82
N GLN A 719 9.53 -16.30 16.11
CA GLN A 719 9.49 -17.29 17.18
C GLN A 719 8.05 -17.72 17.46
N VAL A 720 7.85 -19.00 17.79
CA VAL A 720 6.60 -19.54 18.32
C VAL A 720 6.42 -19.06 19.76
N TYR A 721 5.43 -18.21 20.01
CA TYR A 721 5.10 -17.77 21.37
C TYR A 721 4.30 -18.82 22.13
N ASP A 722 4.53 -18.90 23.44
CA ASP A 722 3.71 -19.69 24.36
C ASP A 722 2.48 -18.88 24.79
N VAL A 723 1.30 -19.38 24.43
CA VAL A 723 -0.01 -18.76 24.74
C VAL A 723 -1.00 -19.74 25.40
N THR A 724 -0.58 -20.99 25.61
CA THR A 724 -1.43 -22.02 26.19
C THR A 724 -1.36 -21.94 27.71
N PRO A 725 -2.48 -21.76 28.43
CA PRO A 725 -2.47 -21.88 29.89
C PRO A 725 -2.20 -23.33 30.33
N PRO A 726 -1.78 -23.53 31.60
CA PRO A 726 -1.68 -24.86 32.19
C PRO A 726 -2.97 -25.68 32.11
N ASP A 727 -2.85 -27.01 32.21
CA ASP A 727 -4.00 -27.92 32.28
C ASP A 727 -4.80 -27.76 33.61
N PRO A 728 -6.14 -27.76 33.56
CA PRO A 728 -7.02 -27.68 34.72
C PRO A 728 -6.63 -28.57 35.90
N THR A 729 -6.45 -27.93 37.06
CA THR A 729 -6.05 -28.64 38.28
C THR A 729 -7.03 -29.74 38.69
N THR A 730 -6.48 -30.89 39.09
CA THR A 730 -7.25 -31.94 39.76
C THR A 730 -7.28 -31.72 41.28
N VAL A 731 -8.47 -31.49 41.83
CA VAL A 731 -8.67 -31.35 43.28
C VAL A 731 -8.60 -32.72 43.98
N GLN A 732 -7.96 -32.77 45.15
CA GLN A 732 -7.70 -34.01 45.89
C GLN A 732 -9.00 -34.79 46.17
N GLY A 733 -9.03 -36.06 45.74
CA GLY A 733 -10.18 -36.94 45.87
C GLY A 733 -11.29 -36.72 44.84
N GLY A 734 -11.05 -35.94 43.78
CA GLY A 734 -12.03 -35.71 42.71
C GLY A 734 -13.24 -34.90 43.14
N LYS A 735 -13.10 -34.06 44.16
CA LYS A 735 -14.20 -33.25 44.71
C LYS A 735 -14.64 -32.19 43.71
N THR A 736 -15.95 -32.08 43.50
CA THR A 736 -16.61 -30.99 42.78
C THR A 736 -17.42 -30.07 43.70
N THR A 737 -17.53 -30.42 44.99
CA THR A 737 -18.21 -29.63 46.01
C THR A 737 -17.39 -29.52 47.29
N ILE A 738 -17.62 -28.43 48.03
CA ILE A 738 -16.96 -28.11 49.30
C ILE A 738 -17.99 -27.64 50.35
N ALA A 739 -17.68 -27.80 51.63
CA ALA A 739 -18.53 -27.29 52.71
C ALA A 739 -18.28 -25.78 52.96
N PRO A 740 -19.25 -25.02 53.49
CA PRO A 740 -19.09 -23.59 53.85
C PRO A 740 -17.93 -23.31 54.81
N THR A 741 -17.59 -24.31 55.64
CA THR A 741 -16.50 -24.25 56.62
C THR A 741 -15.11 -24.56 56.06
N THR A 742 -15.00 -24.94 54.78
CA THR A 742 -13.73 -25.31 54.12
C THR A 742 -12.78 -24.12 54.08
N LYS A 743 -11.58 -24.26 54.66
CA LYS A 743 -10.57 -23.20 54.71
C LYS A 743 -9.47 -23.32 53.66
N THR A 744 -9.18 -24.54 53.21
CA THR A 744 -8.14 -24.81 52.21
C THR A 744 -8.62 -25.88 51.24
N VAL A 745 -8.12 -25.81 50.01
CA VAL A 745 -8.25 -26.87 49.00
C VAL A 745 -6.85 -27.28 48.57
N SER A 746 -6.64 -28.58 48.40
CA SER A 746 -5.39 -29.14 47.91
C SER A 746 -5.65 -29.97 46.66
N GLY A 747 -4.65 -30.05 45.78
CA GLY A 747 -4.76 -30.74 44.51
C GLY A 747 -3.43 -30.88 43.79
N THR A 748 -3.48 -31.21 42.51
CA THR A 748 -2.33 -31.29 41.61
C THR A 748 -2.49 -30.39 40.40
N GLY A 749 -1.37 -29.88 39.88
CA GLY A 749 -1.30 -29.03 38.70
C GLY A 749 0.11 -29.00 38.11
N GLU A 750 0.35 -28.13 37.13
CA GLU A 750 1.68 -27.94 36.55
C GLU A 750 2.65 -27.30 37.55
N ALA A 751 3.84 -27.89 37.72
CA ALA A 751 4.84 -27.45 38.68
C ALA A 751 5.36 -26.03 38.36
N GLY A 752 5.29 -25.12 39.34
CA GLY A 752 5.68 -23.72 39.18
C GLY A 752 4.57 -22.78 38.69
N ALA A 753 3.41 -23.29 38.29
CA ALA A 753 2.23 -22.47 38.02
C ALA A 753 1.69 -21.82 39.31
N GLU A 754 1.05 -20.66 39.19
CA GLU A 754 0.30 -20.02 40.26
C GLU A 754 -1.17 -20.44 40.21
N VAL A 755 -1.71 -21.00 41.29
CA VAL A 755 -3.14 -21.23 41.48
C VAL A 755 -3.76 -19.97 42.08
N GLN A 756 -4.69 -19.34 41.36
CA GLN A 756 -5.45 -18.16 41.77
C GLN A 756 -6.90 -18.55 42.10
N VAL A 757 -7.45 -18.00 43.18
CA VAL A 757 -8.81 -18.32 43.64
C VAL A 757 -9.79 -17.22 43.25
N TYR A 758 -10.81 -17.58 42.48
CA TYR A 758 -11.94 -16.72 42.11
C TYR A 758 -13.20 -17.16 42.87
N LEU A 759 -13.96 -16.20 43.38
CA LEU A 759 -15.26 -16.42 44.02
C LEU A 759 -16.35 -15.73 43.20
N ASN A 760 -17.34 -16.50 42.73
CA ASN A 760 -18.45 -16.01 41.91
C ASN A 760 -17.98 -15.16 40.71
N GLY A 761 -16.87 -15.58 40.08
CA GLY A 761 -16.23 -14.90 38.94
C GLY A 761 -15.34 -13.71 39.28
N THR A 762 -15.22 -13.32 40.56
CA THR A 762 -14.35 -12.21 41.02
C THR A 762 -13.05 -12.75 41.60
N ASP A 763 -11.91 -12.18 41.22
CA ASP A 763 -10.61 -12.52 41.81
C ASP A 763 -10.60 -12.14 43.30
N THR A 764 -10.10 -13.04 44.14
CA THR A 764 -10.02 -12.87 45.60
C THR A 764 -8.63 -12.39 46.06
N GLY A 765 -7.62 -12.40 45.18
CA GLY A 765 -6.23 -12.13 45.50
C GLY A 765 -5.56 -13.22 46.34
N LEU A 766 -6.23 -14.36 46.57
CA LEU A 766 -5.65 -15.53 47.22
C LEU A 766 -4.95 -16.40 46.16
N THR A 767 -3.65 -16.58 46.32
CA THR A 767 -2.85 -17.43 45.42
C THR A 767 -1.95 -18.40 46.18
N THR A 768 -1.44 -19.42 45.46
CA THR A 768 -0.35 -20.30 45.91
C THR A 768 0.41 -20.82 44.70
N THR A 769 1.68 -21.18 44.84
CA THR A 769 2.45 -21.82 43.77
C THR A 769 2.33 -23.34 43.85
N VAL A 770 2.19 -24.01 42.71
CA VAL A 770 2.31 -25.47 42.62
C VAL A 770 3.77 -25.89 42.83
N ALA A 771 4.00 -26.80 43.77
CA ALA A 771 5.33 -27.28 44.12
C ALA A 771 5.96 -28.13 43.00
N ALA A 772 7.27 -28.37 43.11
CA ALA A 772 8.04 -29.15 42.13
C ALA A 772 7.61 -30.63 42.00
N ASP A 773 6.82 -31.15 42.95
CA ASP A 773 6.19 -32.48 42.89
C ASP A 773 4.78 -32.47 42.26
N GLY A 774 4.33 -31.30 41.78
CA GLY A 774 3.01 -31.10 41.18
C GLY A 774 1.88 -30.86 42.18
N THR A 775 2.16 -30.76 43.49
CA THR A 775 1.12 -30.57 44.52
C THR A 775 0.96 -29.10 44.93
N TYR A 776 -0.24 -28.72 45.42
CA TYR A 776 -0.46 -27.43 46.08
C TYR A 776 -1.50 -27.53 47.21
N SER A 777 -1.52 -26.49 48.04
CA SER A 777 -2.62 -26.21 48.98
C SER A 777 -2.89 -24.71 49.00
N VAL A 778 -4.12 -24.31 48.69
CA VAL A 778 -4.54 -22.91 48.57
C VAL A 778 -5.59 -22.58 49.64
N ASN A 779 -5.53 -21.36 50.19
CA ASN A 779 -6.54 -20.85 51.10
C ASN A 779 -7.80 -20.45 50.33
N LEU A 780 -8.98 -20.65 50.94
CA LEU A 780 -10.25 -20.15 50.42
C LEU A 780 -10.70 -18.87 51.15
N PRO A 781 -11.58 -18.06 50.53
CA PRO A 781 -12.25 -16.95 51.19
C PRO A 781 -12.99 -17.37 52.47
N ASN A 782 -13.13 -16.43 53.41
CA ASN A 782 -14.01 -16.62 54.56
C ASN A 782 -15.46 -16.29 54.20
N GLY A 783 -16.42 -16.91 54.89
CA GLY A 783 -17.83 -16.61 54.73
C GLY A 783 -18.49 -17.20 53.49
N LEU A 784 -17.91 -18.27 52.92
CA LEU A 784 -18.54 -19.05 51.84
C LEU A 784 -19.95 -19.48 52.24
N VAL A 785 -20.91 -19.28 51.35
CA VAL A 785 -22.31 -19.70 51.52
C VAL A 785 -22.71 -20.67 50.41
N LYS A 786 -23.78 -21.44 50.65
CA LYS A 786 -24.30 -22.38 49.66
C LYS A 786 -24.59 -21.69 48.33
N GLY A 787 -24.17 -22.31 47.25
CA GLY A 787 -24.35 -21.81 45.89
C GLY A 787 -23.21 -20.91 45.40
N ASP A 788 -22.28 -20.52 46.28
CA ASP A 788 -21.03 -19.90 45.85
C ASP A 788 -20.24 -20.84 44.93
N VAL A 789 -19.63 -20.25 43.92
CA VAL A 789 -18.79 -20.90 42.92
C VAL A 789 -17.36 -20.47 43.12
N VAL A 790 -16.52 -21.38 43.61
CA VAL A 790 -15.08 -21.19 43.74
C VAL A 790 -14.41 -21.77 42.50
N GLN A 791 -13.66 -20.97 41.76
CA GLN A 791 -12.89 -21.41 40.60
C GLN A 791 -11.39 -21.27 40.90
N LEU A 792 -10.65 -22.34 40.68
CA LEU A 792 -9.19 -22.40 40.83
C LEU A 792 -8.58 -22.27 39.44
N ARG A 793 -7.95 -21.13 39.15
CA ARG A 793 -7.33 -20.86 37.85
C ARG A 793 -5.82 -20.98 37.95
N LEU A 794 -5.19 -21.80 37.13
CA LEU A 794 -3.73 -21.82 37.03
C LEU A 794 -3.23 -20.75 36.07
N LYS A 795 -2.08 -20.16 36.40
CA LYS A 795 -1.33 -19.24 35.55
C LYS A 795 0.14 -19.69 35.43
N ASP A 796 0.68 -19.69 34.22
CA ASP A 796 2.12 -19.88 33.97
C ASP A 796 2.92 -18.58 34.09
N HIS A 797 4.22 -18.65 33.77
CA HIS A 797 5.13 -17.50 33.74
C HIS A 797 5.80 -17.31 32.37
N ALA A 798 5.08 -17.61 31.27
CA ALA A 798 5.57 -17.48 29.90
C ALA A 798 5.85 -16.02 29.45
N GLY A 799 5.25 -15.05 30.15
CA GLY A 799 5.28 -13.63 29.78
C GLY A 799 4.32 -13.26 28.65
N PRO A 800 4.36 -11.98 28.20
CA PRO A 800 3.47 -11.50 27.16
C PRO A 800 3.89 -12.02 25.78
N ALA A 801 2.92 -12.54 25.04
CA ALA A 801 3.15 -13.02 23.68
C ALA A 801 3.22 -11.86 22.68
N GLY A 802 4.20 -11.93 21.77
CA GLY A 802 4.46 -10.90 20.76
C GLY A 802 3.76 -11.11 19.42
N ASN A 803 2.78 -12.01 19.34
CA ASN A 803 1.99 -12.26 18.13
C ASN A 803 0.86 -11.22 17.96
N THR A 804 0.30 -11.15 16.75
CA THR A 804 -0.93 -10.38 16.50
C THR A 804 -2.10 -11.03 17.22
N ASN A 805 -2.90 -10.23 17.93
CA ASN A 805 -4.10 -10.67 18.67
C ASN A 805 -3.84 -11.86 19.62
N PRO A 806 -2.99 -11.71 20.66
CA PRO A 806 -2.82 -12.73 21.70
C PRO A 806 -4.17 -13.03 22.40
N PRO A 807 -4.35 -14.22 22.99
CA PRO A 807 -5.60 -14.54 23.66
C PRO A 807 -5.77 -13.67 24.91
N ALA A 808 -7.02 -13.41 25.31
CA ALA A 808 -7.32 -12.64 26.53
C ALA A 808 -6.84 -13.32 27.83
N THR A 809 -6.36 -14.56 27.74
CA THR A 809 -5.70 -15.32 28.80
C THR A 809 -4.20 -15.00 28.96
N ASN A 810 -3.55 -14.40 27.96
CA ASN A 810 -2.15 -14.00 28.03
C ASN A 810 -2.01 -12.56 28.56
N ASP A 811 -1.12 -12.34 29.53
CA ASP A 811 -0.74 -11.01 29.99
C ASP A 811 0.76 -10.86 30.25
N SER A 812 1.17 -9.77 30.89
CA SER A 812 2.59 -9.49 31.18
C SER A 812 3.30 -10.51 32.08
N ILE A 813 2.56 -11.43 32.72
CA ILE A 813 3.12 -12.50 33.55
C ILE A 813 3.15 -13.82 32.77
N GLY A 814 2.06 -14.15 32.07
CA GLY A 814 1.90 -15.44 31.39
C GLY A 814 0.44 -15.75 31.07
N ASN A 815 0.14 -17.02 30.84
CA ASN A 815 -1.18 -17.50 30.43
C ASN A 815 -1.99 -18.02 31.62
N ILE A 816 -3.20 -17.48 31.83
CA ILE A 816 -4.15 -17.96 32.85
C ILE A 816 -5.25 -18.82 32.24
N GLU A 817 -5.67 -19.89 32.91
CA GLU A 817 -6.83 -20.69 32.52
C GLU A 817 -8.09 -19.82 32.35
N PRO A 818 -8.90 -20.04 31.30
CA PRO A 818 -10.10 -19.25 31.07
C PRO A 818 -11.24 -19.63 32.02
N ALA A 819 -12.19 -18.69 32.20
CA ALA A 819 -13.38 -18.89 33.04
C ALA A 819 -14.32 -20.01 32.55
N ALA A 820 -14.30 -20.26 31.24
CA ALA A 820 -15.08 -21.25 30.49
C ALA A 820 -14.25 -21.67 29.27
N ASP A 821 -14.59 -22.78 28.61
CA ASP A 821 -13.85 -23.27 27.44
C ASP A 821 -13.68 -22.17 26.37
N MET A 822 -12.44 -21.91 25.97
CA MET A 822 -12.07 -20.84 25.03
C MET A 822 -11.33 -21.43 23.84
N ALA A 823 -11.90 -21.29 22.64
CA ALA A 823 -11.18 -21.59 21.40
C ALA A 823 -10.19 -20.45 21.08
N TYR A 824 -8.95 -20.80 20.75
CA TYR A 824 -7.93 -19.90 20.24
C TYR A 824 -7.09 -20.60 19.17
N HIS A 825 -7.06 -20.02 17.98
CA HIS A 825 -6.43 -20.61 16.78
C HIS A 825 -6.90 -22.06 16.53
N ASP A 826 -6.01 -23.05 16.61
CA ASP A 826 -6.33 -24.48 16.43
C ASP A 826 -6.51 -25.22 17.79
N ALA A 827 -6.49 -24.51 18.91
CA ALA A 827 -6.56 -25.04 20.28
C ALA A 827 -7.88 -24.66 20.99
N ASN A 828 -8.26 -25.50 21.96
CA ASN A 828 -9.32 -25.20 22.92
C ASN A 828 -8.70 -25.20 24.31
N PHE A 829 -8.65 -24.05 24.97
CA PHE A 829 -8.24 -23.92 26.36
C PHE A 829 -9.42 -24.34 27.24
N ALA A 830 -9.23 -25.35 28.08
CA ALA A 830 -10.27 -25.88 28.93
C ALA A 830 -10.60 -24.92 30.09
N ALA A 831 -11.87 -24.90 30.52
CA ALA A 831 -12.30 -24.11 31.66
C ALA A 831 -11.57 -24.49 32.96
N ALA A 832 -11.19 -23.47 33.72
CA ALA A 832 -10.58 -23.65 35.04
C ALA A 832 -11.48 -24.42 36.03
N THR A 833 -10.85 -25.24 36.87
CA THR A 833 -11.53 -26.17 37.77
C THR A 833 -12.45 -25.46 38.76
N THR A 834 -13.70 -25.93 38.84
CA THR A 834 -14.79 -25.29 39.56
C THR A 834 -15.31 -26.16 40.71
N LEU A 835 -15.53 -25.55 41.86
CA LEU A 835 -16.05 -26.14 43.09
C LEU A 835 -17.30 -25.37 43.55
N THR A 836 -18.42 -26.07 43.73
CA THR A 836 -19.65 -25.46 44.26
C THR A 836 -19.70 -25.63 45.78
N VAL A 837 -19.99 -24.57 46.51
CA VAL A 837 -20.21 -24.63 47.95
C VAL A 837 -21.58 -25.25 48.22
N ALA A 838 -21.58 -26.42 48.88
CA ALA A 838 -22.77 -27.10 49.35
C ALA A 838 -23.32 -26.42 50.63
N GLY A 839 -24.56 -26.73 51.00
CA GLY A 839 -25.08 -26.31 52.32
C GLY A 839 -24.54 -27.16 53.47
N SER A 840 -24.84 -26.76 54.70
CA SER A 840 -24.43 -27.44 55.93
C SER A 840 -25.54 -27.48 56.98
N LEU A 841 -25.43 -28.41 57.91
CA LEU A 841 -26.18 -28.46 59.17
C LEU A 841 -25.31 -27.82 60.27
N SER A 842 -25.85 -26.87 61.02
CA SER A 842 -25.12 -26.07 62.02
C SER A 842 -25.92 -25.94 63.32
N LEU A 843 -25.20 -25.98 64.44
CA LEU A 843 -25.71 -25.56 65.76
C LEU A 843 -25.39 -24.07 65.89
N VAL A 844 -26.42 -23.22 65.78
CA VAL A 844 -26.29 -21.76 65.65
C VAL A 844 -26.06 -21.13 67.01
N THR A 845 -26.89 -21.49 68.00
CA THR A 845 -26.76 -21.08 69.40
C THR A 845 -27.13 -22.20 70.35
N VAL A 846 -26.59 -22.13 71.57
CA VAL A 846 -27.03 -22.90 72.74
C VAL A 846 -27.33 -21.92 73.88
N PRO A 847 -28.24 -22.25 74.83
CA PRO A 847 -28.57 -21.34 75.92
C PRO A 847 -27.38 -21.09 76.85
N ASP A 848 -27.24 -19.84 77.29
CA ASP A 848 -26.15 -19.38 78.16
C ASP A 848 -26.23 -20.00 79.56
N THR A 849 -27.44 -20.03 80.15
CA THR A 849 -27.67 -20.47 81.53
C THR A 849 -29.06 -21.07 81.72
N PHE A 850 -29.14 -22.10 82.56
CA PHE A 850 -30.38 -22.70 83.06
C PHE A 850 -30.45 -22.47 84.58
N ASP A 851 -31.22 -21.48 85.02
CA ASP A 851 -31.35 -21.13 86.44
C ASP A 851 -32.61 -21.78 87.05
N PHE A 852 -32.43 -22.80 87.88
CA PHE A 852 -33.54 -23.48 88.56
C PHE A 852 -34.15 -22.67 89.72
N GLY A 853 -33.50 -21.59 90.17
CA GLY A 853 -33.96 -20.74 91.26
C GLY A 853 -33.78 -21.31 92.66
N GLN A 854 -34.15 -20.52 93.67
CA GLN A 854 -34.04 -20.88 95.09
C GLN A 854 -35.32 -21.56 95.59
N HIS A 855 -35.18 -22.72 96.24
CA HIS A 855 -36.29 -23.53 96.76
C HIS A 855 -36.08 -23.95 98.22
N GLU A 856 -37.19 -24.16 98.95
CA GLU A 856 -37.17 -24.74 100.30
C GLU A 856 -37.08 -26.27 100.26
N ILE A 857 -36.42 -26.88 101.26
CA ILE A 857 -36.33 -28.34 101.41
C ILE A 857 -37.69 -28.89 101.88
N THR A 858 -38.19 -29.93 101.24
CA THR A 858 -39.51 -30.53 101.54
C THR A 858 -39.44 -32.03 101.80
N THR A 859 -40.51 -32.60 102.36
CA THR A 859 -40.63 -34.05 102.64
C THR A 859 -41.15 -34.88 101.46
N GLN A 860 -41.30 -34.28 100.28
CA GLN A 860 -41.79 -34.93 99.05
C GLN A 860 -40.82 -34.66 97.91
N THR A 861 -40.78 -35.53 96.90
CA THR A 861 -40.04 -35.25 95.66
C THR A 861 -40.58 -33.97 95.01
N GLN A 862 -39.68 -33.08 94.58
CA GLN A 862 -40.03 -31.83 93.89
C GLN A 862 -39.51 -31.86 92.46
N THR A 863 -40.25 -31.23 91.55
CA THR A 863 -39.81 -31.00 90.17
C THR A 863 -39.60 -29.51 89.95
N TYR A 864 -38.40 -29.11 89.55
CA TYR A 864 -38.06 -27.72 89.25
C TYR A 864 -37.83 -27.54 87.75
N TYR A 865 -38.22 -26.38 87.25
CA TYR A 865 -38.08 -25.98 85.84
C TYR A 865 -37.24 -24.70 85.80
N PRO A 866 -36.23 -24.61 84.93
CA PRO A 866 -35.30 -23.49 84.93
C PRO A 866 -35.84 -22.29 84.17
N THR A 867 -35.47 -21.10 84.62
CA THR A 867 -35.47 -19.89 83.78
C THR A 867 -34.28 -19.99 82.84
N VAL A 868 -34.55 -19.97 81.54
CA VAL A 868 -33.53 -20.12 80.49
C VAL A 868 -33.13 -18.74 79.95
N LYS A 869 -31.82 -18.53 79.79
CA LYS A 869 -31.25 -17.36 79.12
C LYS A 869 -30.51 -17.80 77.86
N GLY A 870 -30.67 -17.04 76.77
CA GLY A 870 -30.20 -17.45 75.45
C GLY A 870 -31.17 -18.39 74.74
N SER A 871 -30.83 -18.81 73.52
CA SER A 871 -31.64 -19.68 72.67
C SER A 871 -30.90 -20.96 72.32
N LEU A 872 -31.66 -22.02 72.00
CA LEU A 872 -31.15 -23.22 71.36
C LEU A 872 -31.63 -23.21 69.91
N GLU A 873 -30.74 -22.91 68.97
CA GLU A 873 -31.07 -22.77 67.56
C GLU A 873 -30.16 -23.64 66.68
N ILE A 874 -30.76 -24.30 65.70
CA ILE A 874 -30.07 -25.05 64.65
C ILE A 874 -30.49 -24.54 63.27
N GLU A 875 -29.61 -24.65 62.28
CA GLU A 875 -29.88 -24.26 60.90
C GLU A 875 -29.48 -25.40 59.95
N ASP A 876 -30.26 -25.59 58.88
CA ASP A 876 -29.96 -26.55 57.83
C ASP A 876 -30.13 -25.93 56.45
N THR A 877 -28.99 -25.67 55.79
CA THR A 877 -28.94 -25.08 54.44
C THR A 877 -28.73 -26.13 53.35
N ARG A 878 -28.71 -27.44 53.64
CA ARG A 878 -28.27 -28.50 52.70
C ARG A 878 -29.12 -28.69 51.43
N GLY A 879 -30.20 -27.93 51.22
CA GLY A 879 -31.01 -28.00 50.00
C GLY A 879 -31.78 -29.32 49.89
N ASP A 880 -31.65 -30.00 48.75
CA ASP A 880 -32.23 -31.33 48.55
C ASP A 880 -31.42 -32.44 49.23
N GLY A 881 -30.18 -32.16 49.65
CA GLY A 881 -29.29 -33.08 50.38
C GLY A 881 -29.55 -33.15 51.89
N LYS A 882 -30.75 -32.80 52.36
CA LYS A 882 -31.10 -32.79 53.79
C LYS A 882 -31.42 -34.18 54.31
N SER A 883 -30.51 -34.73 55.11
CA SER A 883 -30.77 -35.90 55.95
C SER A 883 -31.36 -35.49 57.31
N PRO A 884 -32.07 -36.38 58.04
CA PRO A 884 -32.50 -36.12 59.40
C PRO A 884 -31.33 -35.73 60.32
N TRP A 885 -31.59 -34.81 61.24
CA TRP A 885 -30.62 -34.39 62.25
C TRP A 885 -31.01 -34.94 63.63
N GLN A 886 -30.01 -35.12 64.49
CA GLN A 886 -30.18 -35.44 65.90
C GLN A 886 -29.40 -34.44 66.75
N LEU A 887 -30.05 -33.85 67.74
CA LEU A 887 -29.41 -33.05 68.76
C LEU A 887 -29.31 -33.88 70.04
N THR A 888 -28.09 -34.01 70.54
CA THR A 888 -27.77 -34.75 71.76
C THR A 888 -27.39 -33.82 72.90
N LEU A 889 -27.67 -34.24 74.14
CA LEU A 889 -27.39 -33.52 75.37
C LEU A 889 -26.81 -34.47 76.42
N ARG A 890 -25.84 -33.99 77.21
CA ARG A 890 -25.34 -34.66 78.42
C ARG A 890 -25.03 -33.68 79.55
N GLU A 891 -25.04 -34.20 80.75
CA GLU A 891 -24.43 -33.59 81.94
C GLU A 891 -22.90 -33.72 81.81
N ALA A 892 -22.25 -32.70 81.25
CA ALA A 892 -20.79 -32.69 81.12
C ALA A 892 -20.11 -32.46 82.48
N ASP A 893 -20.73 -31.63 83.33
CA ASP A 893 -20.56 -31.63 84.78
C ASP A 893 -21.98 -31.67 85.39
N PRO A 894 -22.35 -32.70 86.18
CA PRO A 894 -23.64 -32.76 86.86
C PRO A 894 -23.89 -31.57 87.80
N LEU A 895 -25.14 -31.38 88.24
CA LEU A 895 -25.44 -30.38 89.28
C LEU A 895 -24.91 -30.86 90.64
N HIS A 896 -23.90 -30.20 91.19
CA HIS A 896 -23.31 -30.54 92.49
C HIS A 896 -23.18 -29.35 93.44
N SER A 897 -23.17 -29.66 94.73
CA SER A 897 -22.91 -28.71 95.83
C SER A 897 -21.97 -29.36 96.85
N GLY A 898 -20.67 -29.15 96.67
CA GLY A 898 -19.63 -29.70 97.52
C GLY A 898 -19.45 -31.22 97.31
N THR A 899 -19.90 -32.04 98.26
CA THR A 899 -19.87 -33.51 98.14
C THR A 899 -21.23 -34.11 97.74
N HIS A 900 -22.24 -33.29 97.48
CA HIS A 900 -23.58 -33.73 97.10
C HIS A 900 -23.77 -33.58 95.60
N ASP A 901 -24.12 -34.68 94.95
CA ASP A 901 -24.27 -34.79 93.50
C ASP A 901 -25.73 -35.12 93.15
N LEU A 902 -26.28 -34.39 92.18
CA LEU A 902 -27.62 -34.56 91.61
C LEU A 902 -27.57 -35.19 90.20
N SER A 903 -26.46 -35.88 89.87
CA SER A 903 -26.28 -36.57 88.60
C SER A 903 -27.42 -37.51 88.24
N GLY A 904 -27.86 -37.41 86.98
CA GLY A 904 -28.97 -38.21 86.44
C GLY A 904 -30.36 -37.84 86.95
N LEU A 905 -30.51 -36.75 87.72
CA LEU A 905 -31.83 -36.22 88.10
C LEU A 905 -32.40 -35.22 87.07
N LEU A 906 -31.57 -34.72 86.15
CA LEU A 906 -32.04 -33.86 85.07
C LEU A 906 -32.81 -34.69 84.03
N THR A 907 -33.91 -34.13 83.56
CA THR A 907 -34.78 -34.71 82.55
C THR A 907 -35.10 -33.67 81.49
N TYR A 908 -34.81 -33.98 80.23
CA TYR A 908 -35.27 -33.21 79.09
C TYR A 908 -36.62 -33.77 78.61
N THR A 909 -37.63 -32.91 78.47
CA THR A 909 -38.98 -33.31 78.04
C THR A 909 -39.29 -32.70 76.68
N ASN A 910 -39.50 -33.54 75.66
CA ASN A 910 -39.83 -33.12 74.30
C ASN A 910 -41.23 -33.63 73.89
N LYS A 911 -41.53 -33.58 72.59
CA LYS A 911 -42.82 -34.06 72.05
C LYS A 911 -42.99 -35.59 72.08
N THR A 912 -41.92 -36.36 72.24
CA THR A 912 -41.96 -37.84 72.29
C THR A 912 -41.92 -38.40 73.71
N GLY A 913 -41.39 -37.66 74.69
CA GLY A 913 -41.51 -37.99 76.12
C GLY A 913 -40.49 -37.31 77.02
N LYS A 914 -40.40 -37.82 78.26
CA LYS A 914 -39.33 -37.50 79.23
C LYS A 914 -38.08 -38.35 78.92
N ILE A 915 -36.92 -37.71 78.87
CA ILE A 915 -35.61 -38.32 78.61
C ILE A 915 -34.71 -37.98 79.79
N ALA A 916 -34.34 -38.99 80.58
CA ALA A 916 -33.37 -38.81 81.67
C ALA A 916 -31.98 -38.51 81.08
N LEU A 917 -31.32 -37.49 81.63
CA LEU A 917 -29.96 -37.12 81.27
C LEU A 917 -28.96 -37.85 82.17
N SER A 918 -27.69 -37.80 81.79
CA SER A 918 -26.56 -38.32 82.57
C SER A 918 -25.25 -37.82 81.94
N GLY A 919 -24.10 -38.30 82.41
CA GLY A 919 -22.81 -38.10 81.74
C GLY A 919 -22.71 -38.70 80.31
N ASN A 920 -23.65 -39.55 79.91
CA ASN A 920 -23.76 -40.07 78.55
C ASN A 920 -24.70 -39.20 77.69
N ALA A 921 -24.30 -38.95 76.45
CA ALA A 921 -25.11 -38.22 75.47
C ALA A 921 -26.42 -38.95 75.13
N ALA A 922 -27.55 -38.29 75.40
CA ALA A 922 -28.88 -38.74 75.02
C ALA A 922 -29.40 -37.90 73.84
N VAL A 923 -30.06 -38.52 72.86
CA VAL A 923 -30.76 -37.79 71.78
C VAL A 923 -31.98 -37.11 72.38
N VAL A 924 -31.96 -35.79 72.45
CA VAL A 924 -33.00 -34.97 73.08
C VAL A 924 -33.94 -34.32 72.07
N GLU A 925 -33.47 -34.01 70.87
CA GLU A 925 -34.31 -33.61 69.75
C GLU A 925 -33.88 -34.31 68.47
N SER A 926 -34.82 -34.47 67.55
CA SER A 926 -34.54 -34.94 66.20
C SER A 926 -35.57 -34.39 65.23
N GLY A 927 -35.19 -34.25 63.97
CA GLY A 927 -36.09 -33.72 62.95
C GLY A 927 -35.45 -33.69 61.58
N GLN A 928 -36.14 -33.04 60.65
CA GLN A 928 -35.69 -32.81 59.29
C GLN A 928 -36.31 -31.50 58.81
N PHE A 929 -35.52 -30.65 58.15
CA PHE A 929 -35.99 -29.42 57.55
C PHE A 929 -36.60 -29.70 56.16
N SER A 930 -37.77 -29.14 55.88
CA SER A 930 -38.44 -29.28 54.56
C SER A 930 -37.93 -28.30 53.50
N THR A 931 -37.35 -27.19 53.92
CA THR A 931 -36.73 -26.12 53.11
C THR A 931 -35.49 -25.63 53.84
N ASP A 932 -34.60 -24.87 53.20
CA ASP A 932 -33.50 -24.24 53.94
C ASP A 932 -34.05 -23.27 55.02
N GLY A 933 -33.42 -23.23 56.19
CA GLY A 933 -33.77 -22.31 57.27
C GLY A 933 -33.34 -22.75 58.66
N SER A 934 -33.75 -21.99 59.67
CA SER A 934 -33.42 -22.21 61.08
C SER A 934 -34.61 -22.69 61.92
N LEU A 935 -34.31 -23.38 63.02
CA LEU A 935 -35.26 -23.85 64.02
C LEU A 935 -34.73 -23.49 65.42
N THR A 936 -35.39 -22.55 66.07
CA THR A 936 -35.22 -22.30 67.50
C THR A 936 -36.02 -23.32 68.30
N ILE A 937 -35.31 -24.31 68.84
CA ILE A 937 -35.88 -25.42 69.63
C ILE A 937 -36.44 -24.88 70.96
N SER A 938 -35.71 -23.94 71.59
CA SER A 938 -36.06 -23.39 72.90
C SER A 938 -37.38 -22.62 72.94
N ASP A 939 -37.90 -22.13 71.81
CA ASP A 939 -39.20 -21.46 71.72
C ASP A 939 -40.37 -22.38 72.12
N SER A 940 -40.13 -23.70 72.12
CA SER A 940 -41.11 -24.70 72.55
C SER A 940 -41.06 -25.05 74.04
N TRP A 941 -40.12 -24.48 74.81
CA TRP A 941 -39.94 -24.79 76.23
C TRP A 941 -40.89 -24.01 77.14
N ASN A 942 -41.35 -24.64 78.23
CA ASN A 942 -42.30 -24.09 79.20
C ASN A 942 -42.31 -24.98 80.48
N ASP A 943 -43.35 -24.85 81.32
CA ASP A 943 -43.54 -25.64 82.56
C ASP A 943 -43.76 -27.16 82.33
N LYS A 944 -43.72 -27.64 81.08
CA LYS A 944 -43.95 -29.05 80.69
C LYS A 944 -42.97 -29.57 79.64
N THR A 945 -42.18 -28.71 78.98
CA THR A 945 -41.25 -29.08 77.89
C THR A 945 -39.94 -28.31 78.00
N GLY A 946 -38.84 -28.91 77.56
CA GLY A 946 -37.48 -28.46 77.84
C GLY A 946 -36.88 -29.17 79.06
N LEU A 947 -35.88 -28.54 79.68
CA LEU A 947 -35.16 -29.10 80.82
C LEU A 947 -35.98 -29.01 82.13
N SER A 948 -35.85 -30.01 82.99
CA SER A 948 -36.40 -30.05 84.34
C SER A 948 -35.49 -30.90 85.24
N ILE A 949 -35.54 -30.72 86.55
CA ILE A 949 -34.88 -31.61 87.52
C ILE A 949 -35.91 -32.15 88.50
N GLU A 950 -35.89 -33.44 88.77
CA GLU A 950 -36.77 -34.08 89.77
C GLU A 950 -35.92 -34.55 90.95
N VAL A 951 -35.97 -33.80 92.07
CA VAL A 951 -35.10 -34.01 93.23
C VAL A 951 -35.87 -34.75 94.33
N PRO A 952 -35.52 -36.01 94.67
CA PRO A 952 -36.11 -36.75 95.78
C PRO A 952 -35.93 -36.03 97.11
N ALA A 953 -36.86 -36.23 98.05
CA ALA A 953 -36.77 -35.65 99.40
C ALA A 953 -35.46 -36.03 100.15
N SER A 954 -34.83 -37.16 99.80
CA SER A 954 -33.53 -37.59 100.34
C SER A 954 -32.31 -36.89 99.73
N GLN A 955 -32.49 -36.11 98.65
CA GLN A 955 -31.42 -35.38 97.95
C GLN A 955 -31.67 -33.86 97.92
N GLN A 956 -32.81 -33.37 98.39
CA GLN A 956 -33.05 -31.94 98.67
C GLN A 956 -32.23 -31.51 99.90
N LEU A 957 -30.99 -31.10 99.66
CA LEU A 957 -30.05 -30.64 100.68
C LEU A 957 -29.72 -29.16 100.49
N LEU A 958 -29.25 -28.51 101.56
CA LEU A 958 -28.93 -27.08 101.53
C LEU A 958 -27.60 -26.87 100.79
N GLY A 959 -27.63 -26.11 99.70
CA GLY A 959 -26.47 -25.82 98.87
C GLY A 959 -26.80 -24.90 97.70
N GLU A 960 -25.76 -24.35 97.08
CA GLU A 960 -25.81 -23.75 95.75
C GLU A 960 -25.29 -24.81 94.77
N TYR A 961 -26.09 -25.14 93.75
CA TYR A 961 -25.82 -26.25 92.84
C TYR A 961 -25.50 -25.71 91.44
N ASP A 962 -24.28 -25.98 90.99
CA ASP A 962 -23.79 -25.60 89.67
C ASP A 962 -23.42 -26.84 88.86
N GLY A 963 -23.45 -26.72 87.53
CA GLY A 963 -23.16 -27.81 86.59
C GLY A 963 -23.08 -27.30 85.15
N THR A 964 -22.63 -28.15 84.22
CA THR A 964 -22.42 -27.82 82.80
C THR A 964 -23.13 -28.83 81.89
N LEU A 965 -23.88 -28.33 80.91
CA LEU A 965 -24.50 -29.12 79.86
C LEU A 965 -23.71 -29.00 78.55
N GLU A 966 -23.54 -30.12 77.84
CA GLU A 966 -22.93 -30.16 76.51
C GLU A 966 -23.96 -30.60 75.47
N TRP A 967 -24.11 -29.79 74.42
CA TRP A 967 -24.97 -30.04 73.26
C TRP A 967 -24.13 -30.46 72.06
N SER A 968 -24.53 -31.50 71.34
CA SER A 968 -23.91 -31.91 70.08
C SER A 968 -24.96 -32.21 69.01
N LEU A 969 -24.95 -31.41 67.94
CA LEU A 969 -25.76 -31.62 66.74
C LEU A 969 -25.04 -32.60 65.80
N GLN A 970 -25.77 -33.59 65.32
CA GLN A 970 -25.26 -34.67 64.48
C GLN A 970 -26.12 -34.80 63.23
N ASP A 971 -25.45 -35.00 62.10
CA ASP A 971 -26.08 -35.46 60.86
C ASP A 971 -26.32 -36.97 60.97
N VAL A 972 -27.56 -37.43 60.78
CA VAL A 972 -27.88 -38.85 60.80
C VAL A 972 -27.76 -39.36 59.36
N PRO A 973 -26.84 -40.30 59.06
CA PRO A 973 -26.79 -40.91 57.75
C PRO A 973 -28.16 -41.52 57.40
N ALA A 974 -28.72 -41.15 56.26
CA ALA A 974 -29.80 -41.93 55.69
C ALA A 974 -29.28 -43.35 55.45
N ASN A 975 -29.94 -44.35 56.04
CA ASN A 975 -29.72 -45.74 55.64
C ASN A 975 -30.14 -45.87 54.17
N GLN A 976 -29.16 -45.98 53.27
CA GLN A 976 -29.35 -46.48 51.90
C GLN A 976 -29.34 -48.01 51.91
#